data_AF-A0A7W7XAT2-F1
#
_entry.id   AF-A0A7W7XAT2-F1
#
_cell.length_a   1.000
_cell.length_b   1.000
_cell.length_c   1.000
_cell.angle_alpha   90.00
_cell.angle_beta   90.00
_cell.angle_gamma   90.00
#
_symmetry.space_group_name_H-M   'P 1'
#
loop_
_entity.id
_entity.type
_entity.pdbx_description
1 polymer ?
#
loop_
_entity_poly.entity_id
_entity_poly.type
_entity_poly.pdbx_seq_one_letter_code
_entity_poly.pdbx_strand_id
1 'polypeptide(L)'
;MRKEDKKVVPGQRVAAQGSGPGRTEDTPAGTDGPPYRNRPADRTRSSDRTWSPVRTRSSDANPSARRAHSAEDRFRYWFDTTLTRGIAALCGWLALACLALVVPVSTVLAWTDQRTPASLGARIAAVWRNTGQTMRLGGEVGPPLRVALSVLLALIALFYVSTLVSLITTGLTDRIIALNRGHARILESGHTVVLGWSEQLPTVVSELVAARTDRSRRVIAVLADRDKPAMEEDLRATAGATGRTRIVCRTGRPTEPAALARVSPATADSVLVLPGDDPRDDTEVVKSLLSLSAAVGEANPVRVVAAVRDDRFLHAARLAGGPRATVLDMDDIAARLLVDCARQPGLSLVHQELLDFAGHEFHTLRDPGLPGRTFDEAARACPVSTAVGIVHADGTVALNPPRSTPLLDDDTLLVIAEDERSTHLSVTPAPYDPTALAQAPPATPARPERILLLGWNRRAPRIAAQLARRTPPGSVLDVVAEPRTATLTGIRSVTATVGGRLSVLHRSGDPTLRETTDALDLARYDTVIVLGPDHRPGGTDPDDRTLVTLLHLRAGQQASGLRVPVVTEFTDDRNRLLAPPAPGSDFVVGGRLIGLLMTQISQNPHLTAVFEELLAPDGNTLRLRPAAHYVTTGRTTSFATVAESAARQGAVAIGYRATVSDGDGLCVNPPKTHVRRWHPEDQVVVIVRATPPTP
;
A
#
# COMPACT_ATOMS: atom_id res chain seq x y z
N MET A 1 -35.24 -11.35 -50.14
CA MET A 1 -34.13 -12.26 -50.55
C MET A 1 -33.65 -12.94 -49.27
N ARG A 2 -34.06 -14.19 -48.92
CA ARG A 2 -33.59 -15.51 -49.43
C ARG A 2 -32.06 -15.60 -49.32
N LYS A 3 -31.40 -16.57 -48.66
CA LYS A 3 -31.64 -17.98 -48.24
C LYS A 3 -30.63 -18.28 -47.10
N GLU A 4 -30.92 -19.01 -46.00
CA GLU A 4 -31.05 -20.47 -45.83
C GLU A 4 -29.93 -21.35 -46.44
N ASP A 5 -29.20 -22.10 -45.60
CA ASP A 5 -29.30 -23.58 -45.43
C ASP A 5 -28.08 -24.12 -44.64
N LYS A 6 -28.28 -24.81 -43.49
CA LYS A 6 -28.34 -26.29 -43.29
C LYS A 6 -26.99 -27.00 -43.48
N LYS A 7 -26.57 -28.06 -42.77
CA LYS A 7 -27.11 -29.07 -41.81
C LYS A 7 -25.81 -29.81 -41.31
N VAL A 8 -25.76 -30.60 -40.23
CA VAL A 8 -26.28 -31.97 -40.08
C VAL A 8 -26.05 -32.44 -38.62
N VAL A 9 -27.08 -33.05 -38.06
CA VAL A 9 -27.18 -33.98 -36.89
C VAL A 9 -27.45 -35.37 -37.53
N PRO A 10 -27.02 -36.56 -37.01
CA PRO A 10 -27.60 -37.23 -35.81
C PRO A 10 -26.63 -38.12 -35.00
N GLY A 11 -26.81 -38.36 -33.70
CA GLY A 11 -27.84 -39.16 -33.00
C GLY A 11 -27.09 -40.22 -32.15
N GLN A 12 -27.56 -40.89 -31.11
CA GLN A 12 -28.82 -41.01 -30.37
C GLN A 12 -28.56 -42.02 -29.20
N ARG A 13 -29.45 -42.05 -28.18
CA ARG A 13 -29.72 -43.08 -27.13
C ARG A 13 -28.98 -42.89 -25.78
N VAL A 14 -29.60 -42.62 -24.62
CA VAL A 14 -30.81 -43.12 -23.88
C VAL A 14 -30.57 -44.38 -23.05
N ALA A 15 -30.72 -44.23 -21.71
CA ALA A 15 -31.24 -45.14 -20.65
C ALA A 15 -30.41 -44.93 -19.36
N ALA A 16 -30.89 -44.44 -18.20
CA ALA A 16 -32.06 -44.70 -17.34
C ALA A 16 -31.87 -45.85 -16.33
N GLN A 17 -32.27 -45.56 -15.08
CA GLN A 17 -32.53 -46.45 -13.91
C GLN A 17 -31.28 -46.97 -13.17
N GLY A 18 -31.21 -47.06 -11.83
CA GLY A 18 -32.18 -46.86 -10.75
C GLY A 18 -31.82 -47.80 -9.57
N SER A 19 -32.16 -47.37 -8.34
CA SER A 19 -32.56 -48.22 -7.18
C SER A 19 -31.50 -48.73 -6.17
N GLY A 20 -31.52 -48.11 -4.96
CA GLY A 20 -31.86 -48.80 -3.70
C GLY A 20 -30.74 -49.26 -2.73
N PRO A 21 -31.07 -49.69 -1.48
CA PRO A 21 -31.07 -48.85 -0.27
C PRO A 21 -30.47 -49.50 1.03
N GLY A 22 -30.48 -48.76 2.16
CA GLY A 22 -30.44 -49.28 3.56
C GLY A 22 -29.80 -48.29 4.55
N ARG A 23 -30.54 -47.56 5.42
CA ARG A 23 -31.04 -47.90 6.79
C ARG A 23 -29.92 -48.35 7.76
N THR A 24 -29.78 -47.95 9.03
CA THR A 24 -30.60 -47.25 10.04
C THR A 24 -29.73 -47.07 11.31
N GLU A 25 -30.04 -46.04 12.13
CA GLU A 25 -30.03 -46.04 13.63
C GLU A 25 -28.67 -46.30 14.36
N ASP A 26 -28.32 -45.72 15.52
CA ASP A 26 -29.05 -45.09 16.60
C ASP A 26 -28.09 -44.23 17.47
N THR A 27 -28.65 -43.24 18.19
CA THR A 27 -28.00 -42.45 19.27
C THR A 27 -28.26 -43.20 20.62
N PRO A 28 -27.99 -42.75 21.88
CA PRO A 28 -27.40 -41.50 22.37
C PRO A 28 -26.49 -41.57 23.64
N ALA A 29 -26.05 -40.37 24.06
CA ALA A 29 -25.84 -39.85 25.43
C ALA A 29 -24.71 -40.44 26.31
N GLY A 30 -23.96 -39.67 27.11
CA GLY A 30 -23.98 -38.24 27.45
C GLY A 30 -23.24 -38.00 28.78
N THR A 31 -22.79 -36.75 29.00
CA THR A 31 -22.60 -36.05 30.31
C THR A 31 -21.58 -36.62 31.32
N ASP A 32 -20.85 -35.88 32.15
CA ASP A 32 -20.70 -34.46 32.49
C ASP A 32 -19.50 -34.32 33.46
N GLY A 33 -18.82 -33.17 33.45
CA GLY A 33 -18.47 -32.48 34.71
C GLY A 33 -17.11 -32.73 35.41
N PRO A 34 -16.69 -31.82 36.33
CA PRO A 34 -15.47 -31.01 36.13
C PRO A 34 -14.52 -30.90 37.39
N PRO A 35 -13.96 -29.75 37.84
CA PRO A 35 -12.50 -29.46 37.87
C PRO A 35 -11.92 -28.97 39.24
N TYR A 36 -10.59 -28.95 39.49
CA TYR A 36 -9.95 -28.23 40.64
C TYR A 36 -8.45 -27.97 40.33
N ARG A 37 -7.75 -26.81 40.48
CA ARG A 37 -7.54 -25.70 41.47
C ARG A 37 -6.26 -25.85 42.36
N ASN A 38 -5.24 -25.05 42.03
CA ASN A 38 -4.23 -24.29 42.83
C ASN A 38 -3.44 -24.81 44.08
N ARG A 39 -2.09 -24.61 43.99
CA ARG A 39 -1.07 -24.06 44.96
C ARG A 39 -0.56 -24.91 46.17
N PRO A 40 0.54 -24.53 46.90
CA PRO A 40 1.81 -23.78 46.60
C PRO A 40 3.08 -24.37 47.34
N ALA A 41 4.16 -23.56 47.47
CA ALA A 41 5.33 -23.61 48.43
C ALA A 41 6.67 -24.17 47.89
N ASP A 42 7.88 -23.81 48.34
CA ASP A 42 8.50 -22.62 48.98
C ASP A 42 10.05 -22.88 48.94
N ARG A 43 10.84 -21.81 49.04
CA ARG A 43 12.30 -21.62 49.26
C ARG A 43 13.24 -22.85 49.49
N THR A 44 14.44 -22.83 48.89
CA THR A 44 15.75 -22.45 49.54
C THR A 44 17.02 -22.88 48.74
N ARG A 45 17.97 -21.94 48.68
CA ARG A 45 19.46 -22.00 48.73
C ARG A 45 20.30 -23.07 47.97
N SER A 46 21.16 -22.52 47.11
CA SER A 46 22.62 -22.74 46.92
C SER A 46 23.23 -24.14 46.97
N SER A 47 23.93 -24.52 45.90
CA SER A 47 25.40 -24.69 45.92
C SER A 47 25.90 -25.24 44.58
N ASP A 48 27.06 -24.78 44.16
CA ASP A 48 27.90 -25.34 43.10
C ASP A 48 27.93 -26.87 43.10
N ARG A 49 27.85 -27.47 41.89
CA ARG A 49 28.72 -28.57 41.43
C ARG A 49 28.27 -29.08 40.06
N THR A 50 29.11 -28.80 39.06
CA THR A 50 29.61 -29.76 38.06
C THR A 50 28.78 -31.04 37.88
N TRP A 51 28.02 -31.10 36.79
CA TRP A 51 27.40 -32.33 36.30
C TRP A 51 28.19 -32.89 35.12
N SER A 52 28.82 -34.04 35.37
CA SER A 52 29.38 -34.94 34.37
C SER A 52 28.24 -35.65 33.62
N PRO A 53 28.33 -35.85 32.29
CA PRO A 53 27.38 -36.69 31.60
C PRO A 53 27.78 -38.18 31.67
N VAL A 54 26.74 -38.95 31.96
CA VAL A 54 26.49 -40.38 31.75
C VAL A 54 27.45 -41.09 30.78
N ARG A 55 28.10 -42.14 31.29
CA ARG A 55 28.83 -43.16 30.52
C ARG A 55 27.85 -44.05 29.74
N THR A 56 27.86 -43.98 28.42
CA THR A 56 27.52 -45.11 27.56
C THR A 56 28.81 -45.80 27.14
N ARG A 57 28.86 -47.13 27.35
CA ARG A 57 29.99 -48.00 27.01
C ARG A 57 30.20 -48.01 25.49
N SER A 58 31.29 -47.39 25.01
CA SER A 58 31.85 -47.65 23.69
C SER A 58 32.90 -48.76 23.80
N SER A 59 32.68 -49.85 23.08
CA SER A 59 33.64 -50.91 22.84
C SER A 59 34.87 -50.40 22.09
N ASP A 60 36.05 -50.75 22.61
CA ASP A 60 37.33 -50.97 21.92
C ASP A 60 37.65 -50.08 20.69
N ALA A 61 38.36 -48.98 20.97
CA ALA A 61 39.05 -48.19 19.95
C ALA A 61 40.36 -48.89 19.53
N ASN A 62 40.35 -49.48 18.34
CA ASN A 62 41.52 -49.90 17.58
C ASN A 62 42.24 -48.65 16.99
N PRO A 63 43.57 -48.43 17.21
CA PRO A 63 44.24 -47.24 16.72
C PRO A 63 44.84 -47.48 15.33
N SER A 64 44.03 -47.43 14.26
CA SER A 64 44.55 -47.23 12.89
C SER A 64 43.43 -47.02 11.87
N ALA A 65 43.29 -45.79 11.36
CA ALA A 65 43.04 -45.47 9.94
C ALA A 65 42.60 -44.00 9.81
N ARG A 66 43.56 -43.06 9.83
CA ARG A 66 43.38 -41.83 9.06
C ARG A 66 43.33 -42.26 7.58
N ARG A 67 42.14 -42.45 7.01
CA ARG A 67 41.99 -42.60 5.56
C ARG A 67 42.44 -41.28 4.95
N ALA A 68 43.66 -41.25 4.43
CA ALA A 68 44.10 -40.17 3.56
C ALA A 68 43.09 -40.08 2.41
N HIS A 69 42.42 -38.93 2.26
CA HIS A 69 41.55 -38.70 1.10
C HIS A 69 42.37 -38.99 -0.15
N SER A 70 41.86 -39.91 -0.98
CA SER A 70 42.49 -40.30 -2.23
C SER A 70 42.70 -39.05 -3.08
N ALA A 71 43.77 -39.03 -3.89
CA ALA A 71 44.00 -37.94 -4.83
C ALA A 71 42.79 -37.73 -5.77
N GLU A 72 42.03 -38.80 -6.01
CA GLU A 72 40.79 -38.82 -6.78
C GLU A 72 39.65 -38.03 -6.13
N ASP A 73 39.46 -38.15 -4.81
CA ASP A 73 38.41 -37.41 -4.09
C ASP A 73 38.69 -35.90 -4.07
N ARG A 74 39.98 -35.54 -3.95
CA ARG A 74 40.42 -34.14 -4.01
C ARG A 74 40.28 -33.56 -5.40
N PHE A 75 40.57 -34.36 -6.43
CA PHE A 75 40.38 -33.96 -7.82
C PHE A 75 38.89 -33.77 -8.13
N ARG A 76 38.03 -34.71 -7.73
CA ARG A 76 36.57 -34.61 -7.93
C ARG A 76 35.99 -33.39 -7.22
N TYR A 77 36.39 -33.16 -5.97
CA TYR A 77 35.97 -31.96 -5.24
C TYR A 77 36.44 -30.66 -5.92
N TRP A 78 37.70 -30.62 -6.39
CA TRP A 78 38.22 -29.46 -7.12
C TRP A 78 37.52 -29.23 -8.47
N PHE A 79 37.20 -30.31 -9.18
CA PHE A 79 36.41 -30.29 -10.42
C PHE A 79 34.99 -29.77 -10.17
N ASP A 80 34.27 -30.33 -9.19
CA ASP A 80 32.91 -29.90 -8.83
C ASP A 80 32.87 -28.44 -8.36
N THR A 81 33.90 -28.00 -7.62
CA THR A 81 34.02 -26.61 -7.14
C THR A 81 34.38 -25.63 -8.27
N THR A 82 35.04 -26.09 -9.33
CA THR A 82 35.34 -25.22 -10.49
C THR A 82 34.17 -25.14 -11.46
N LEU A 83 33.41 -26.23 -11.65
CA LEU A 83 32.18 -26.22 -12.46
C LEU A 83 31.10 -25.27 -11.92
N THR A 84 31.06 -25.07 -10.60
CA THR A 84 30.10 -24.18 -9.93
C THR A 84 30.46 -22.69 -10.02
N ARG A 85 31.64 -22.32 -10.55
CA ARG A 85 32.07 -20.92 -10.70
C ARG A 85 31.45 -20.18 -11.90
N GLY A 86 30.57 -20.85 -12.65
CA GLY A 86 29.75 -20.25 -13.71
C GLY A 86 30.11 -20.71 -15.12
N ILE A 87 29.39 -20.17 -16.12
CA ILE A 87 29.47 -20.57 -17.53
C ILE A 87 30.90 -20.50 -18.10
N ALA A 88 31.71 -19.51 -17.71
CA ALA A 88 33.09 -19.40 -18.16
C ALA A 88 33.95 -20.61 -17.75
N ALA A 89 33.73 -21.16 -16.55
CA ALA A 89 34.44 -22.34 -16.07
C ALA A 89 33.96 -23.62 -16.77
N LEU A 90 32.65 -23.74 -17.03
CA LEU A 90 32.07 -24.82 -17.84
C LEU A 90 32.62 -24.80 -19.28
N CYS A 91 32.70 -23.63 -19.92
CA CYS A 91 33.33 -23.48 -21.24
C CYS A 91 34.81 -23.91 -21.21
N GLY A 92 35.55 -23.54 -20.16
CA GLY A 92 36.95 -23.92 -20.00
C GLY A 92 37.14 -25.43 -19.86
N TRP A 93 36.30 -26.10 -19.06
CA TRP A 93 36.32 -27.55 -18.90
C TRP A 93 35.89 -28.29 -20.17
N LEU A 94 34.88 -27.78 -20.89
CA LEU A 94 34.46 -28.32 -22.18
C LEU A 94 35.57 -28.20 -23.23
N ALA A 95 36.29 -27.07 -23.25
CA ALA A 95 37.44 -26.87 -24.12
C ALA A 95 38.59 -27.84 -23.78
N LEU A 96 38.84 -28.08 -22.50
CA LEU A 96 39.87 -29.02 -22.04
C LEU A 96 39.50 -30.47 -22.40
N ALA A 97 38.24 -30.87 -22.21
CA ALA A 97 37.74 -32.20 -22.61
C ALA A 97 37.79 -32.39 -24.13
N CYS A 98 37.43 -31.36 -24.90
CA CYS A 98 37.55 -31.37 -26.36
C CYS A 98 39.00 -31.54 -26.80
N LEU A 99 39.93 -30.78 -26.22
CA LEU A 99 41.36 -30.91 -26.50
C LEU A 99 41.89 -32.31 -26.14
N ALA A 100 41.48 -32.86 -24.99
CA ALA A 100 41.87 -34.19 -24.55
C ALA A 100 41.41 -35.31 -25.49
N LEU A 101 40.33 -35.09 -26.27
CA LEU A 101 39.82 -36.05 -27.24
C LEU A 101 40.38 -35.81 -28.65
N VAL A 102 40.47 -34.54 -29.07
CA VAL A 102 40.94 -34.13 -30.41
C VAL A 102 42.44 -34.37 -30.58
N VAL A 103 43.27 -34.10 -29.57
CA VAL A 103 44.72 -34.23 -29.68
C VAL A 103 45.17 -35.68 -29.91
N PRO A 104 44.69 -36.70 -29.15
CA PRO A 104 45.05 -38.10 -29.41
C PRO A 104 44.57 -38.59 -30.78
N VAL A 105 43.32 -38.30 -31.16
CA VAL A 105 42.76 -38.70 -32.46
C VAL A 105 43.53 -38.04 -33.61
N SER A 106 43.85 -36.75 -33.49
CA SER A 106 44.67 -36.02 -34.47
C SER A 106 46.11 -36.53 -34.53
N THR A 107 46.67 -36.98 -33.40
CA THR A 107 48.00 -37.59 -33.33
C THR A 107 48.04 -38.94 -34.05
N VAL A 108 47.03 -39.79 -33.83
CA VAL A 108 46.88 -41.08 -34.54
C VAL A 108 46.71 -40.87 -36.04
N LEU A 109 45.90 -39.88 -36.45
CA LEU A 109 45.75 -39.49 -37.86
C LEU A 109 47.08 -39.01 -38.47
N ALA A 110 47.85 -38.20 -37.75
CA ALA A 110 49.15 -37.71 -38.22
C ALA A 110 50.22 -38.83 -38.28
N TRP A 111 50.14 -39.85 -37.43
CA TRP A 111 51.07 -40.99 -37.40
C TRP A 111 50.73 -42.09 -38.40
N THR A 112 49.47 -42.21 -38.81
CA THR A 112 49.02 -43.18 -39.82
C THR A 112 49.12 -42.67 -41.26
N ASP A 113 49.53 -41.41 -41.45
CA ASP A 113 49.67 -40.79 -42.77
C ASP A 113 51.03 -41.11 -43.42
N GLN A 114 51.04 -42.03 -44.38
CA GLN A 114 52.25 -42.47 -45.11
C GLN A 114 52.88 -41.39 -46.01
N ARG A 115 52.28 -40.19 -46.13
CA ARG A 115 52.78 -39.06 -46.94
C ARG A 115 53.44 -37.93 -46.12
N THR A 116 53.64 -38.09 -44.81
CA THR A 116 54.29 -37.05 -43.98
C THR A 116 55.82 -37.23 -43.90
N PRO A 117 56.64 -36.20 -44.17
CA PRO A 117 58.10 -36.29 -44.02
C PRO A 117 58.53 -36.53 -42.56
N ALA A 118 59.64 -37.26 -42.37
CA ALA A 118 60.12 -37.77 -41.09
C ALA A 118 60.79 -36.73 -40.16
N SER A 119 60.17 -35.58 -39.90
CA SER A 119 60.64 -34.63 -38.88
C SER A 119 59.57 -34.33 -37.82
N LEU A 120 60.01 -34.25 -36.56
CA LEU A 120 59.15 -34.10 -35.38
C LEU A 120 58.30 -32.81 -35.44
N GLY A 121 58.87 -31.72 -35.97
CA GLY A 121 58.18 -30.44 -36.18
C GLY A 121 57.09 -30.50 -37.25
N ALA A 122 57.30 -31.24 -38.35
CA ALA A 122 56.29 -31.37 -39.42
C ALA A 122 55.06 -32.18 -38.97
N ARG A 123 55.26 -33.15 -38.08
CA ARG A 123 54.17 -33.95 -37.47
C ARG A 123 53.36 -33.14 -36.46
N ILE A 124 54.01 -32.33 -35.62
CA ILE A 124 53.31 -31.39 -34.72
C ILE A 124 52.50 -30.37 -35.52
N ALA A 125 53.09 -29.82 -36.60
CA ALA A 125 52.38 -28.92 -37.50
C ALA A 125 51.21 -29.60 -38.23
N ALA A 126 51.29 -30.92 -38.50
CA ALA A 126 50.20 -31.70 -39.06
C ALA A 126 49.07 -31.94 -38.06
N VAL A 127 49.38 -32.25 -36.79
CA VAL A 127 48.39 -32.33 -35.71
C VAL A 127 47.66 -31.00 -35.56
N TRP A 128 48.39 -29.88 -35.54
CA TRP A 128 47.81 -28.54 -35.46
C TRP A 128 46.94 -28.20 -36.68
N ARG A 129 47.39 -28.53 -37.90
CA ARG A 129 46.60 -28.37 -39.13
C ARG A 129 45.32 -29.22 -39.11
N ASN A 130 45.40 -30.47 -38.66
CA ASN A 130 44.25 -31.37 -38.60
C ASN A 130 43.23 -30.91 -37.55
N THR A 131 43.69 -30.40 -36.40
CA THR A 131 42.85 -29.74 -35.39
C THR A 131 42.18 -28.47 -35.94
N GLY A 132 42.88 -27.67 -36.75
CA GLY A 132 42.30 -26.49 -37.42
C GLY A 132 41.34 -26.83 -38.57
N GLN A 133 41.53 -27.97 -39.25
CA GLN A 133 40.68 -28.43 -40.36
C GLN A 133 39.51 -29.30 -39.90
N THR A 134 39.36 -29.57 -38.61
CA THR A 134 38.31 -30.44 -38.06
C THR A 134 36.89 -29.95 -38.37
N MET A 135 36.70 -28.65 -38.65
CA MET A 135 35.41 -28.08 -39.06
C MET A 135 35.11 -28.19 -40.57
N ARG A 136 36.04 -28.70 -41.41
CA ARG A 136 35.77 -28.99 -42.82
C ARG A 136 35.14 -30.38 -42.94
N LEU A 137 33.81 -30.41 -43.06
CA LEU A 137 33.08 -31.61 -43.46
C LEU A 137 33.35 -31.91 -44.94
N GLY A 138 34.11 -32.98 -45.19
CA GLY A 138 34.36 -33.53 -46.52
C GLY A 138 35.75 -33.22 -47.07
N GLY A 139 36.50 -34.29 -47.40
CA GLY A 139 37.72 -34.15 -48.20
C GLY A 139 38.83 -35.18 -47.98
N GLU A 140 38.75 -36.08 -46.99
CA GLU A 140 39.79 -37.11 -46.83
C GLU A 140 39.40 -38.41 -47.53
N VAL A 141 40.14 -38.76 -48.60
CA VAL A 141 40.04 -40.05 -49.29
C VAL A 141 41.23 -40.92 -48.85
N GLY A 142 40.95 -42.05 -48.21
CA GLY A 142 41.98 -42.93 -47.62
C GLY A 142 41.42 -44.26 -47.07
N PRO A 143 42.21 -45.04 -46.31
CA PRO A 143 41.77 -46.30 -45.70
C PRO A 143 40.49 -46.14 -44.85
N PRO A 144 39.63 -47.18 -44.73
CA PRO A 144 38.34 -47.06 -44.03
C PRO A 144 38.47 -46.60 -42.57
N LEU A 145 39.57 -46.97 -41.89
CA LEU A 145 39.88 -46.51 -40.55
C LEU A 145 40.13 -44.98 -40.47
N ARG A 146 40.80 -44.41 -41.47
CA ARG A 146 41.09 -42.96 -41.52
C ARG A 146 39.82 -42.15 -41.77
N VAL A 147 38.96 -42.64 -42.65
CA VAL A 147 37.62 -42.05 -42.90
C VAL A 147 36.76 -42.14 -41.63
N ALA A 148 36.77 -43.27 -40.92
CA ALA A 148 36.04 -43.40 -39.66
C ALA A 148 36.55 -42.42 -38.58
N LEU A 149 37.88 -42.26 -38.45
CA LEU A 149 38.49 -41.33 -37.50
C LEU A 149 38.23 -39.86 -37.85
N SER A 150 38.20 -39.49 -39.14
CA SER A 150 37.88 -38.13 -39.57
C SER A 150 36.39 -37.79 -39.36
N VAL A 151 35.49 -38.74 -39.59
CA VAL A 151 34.06 -38.62 -39.26
C VAL A 151 33.86 -38.49 -37.75
N LEU A 152 34.54 -39.32 -36.95
CA LEU A 152 34.50 -39.24 -35.48
C LEU A 152 34.95 -37.85 -35.00
N LEU A 153 36.04 -37.32 -35.55
CA LEU A 153 36.57 -36.01 -35.21
C LEU A 153 35.59 -34.88 -35.59
N ALA A 154 34.93 -34.98 -36.75
CA ALA A 154 33.90 -34.05 -37.18
C ALA A 154 32.65 -34.10 -36.26
N LEU A 155 32.22 -35.30 -35.82
CA LEU A 155 31.12 -35.44 -34.86
C LEU A 155 31.46 -34.85 -33.49
N ILE A 156 32.69 -35.06 -33.01
CA ILE A 156 33.20 -34.47 -31.77
C ILE A 156 33.21 -32.95 -31.85
N ALA A 157 33.71 -32.38 -32.96
CA ALA A 157 33.73 -30.94 -33.17
C ALA A 157 32.32 -30.35 -33.31
N LEU A 158 31.41 -31.03 -34.02
CA LEU A 158 30.01 -30.63 -34.12
C LEU A 158 29.34 -30.64 -32.73
N PHE A 159 29.54 -31.69 -31.94
CA PHE A 159 29.02 -31.80 -30.59
C PHE A 159 29.58 -30.70 -29.67
N TYR A 160 30.87 -30.43 -29.76
CA TYR A 160 31.53 -29.35 -29.02
C TYR A 160 30.95 -27.99 -29.39
N VAL A 161 30.88 -27.65 -30.69
CA VAL A 161 30.34 -26.36 -31.15
C VAL A 161 28.87 -26.22 -30.76
N SER A 162 28.06 -27.26 -30.94
CA SER A 162 26.64 -27.25 -30.56
C SER A 162 26.45 -27.03 -29.05
N THR A 163 27.23 -27.72 -28.23
CA THR A 163 27.17 -27.60 -26.76
C THR A 163 27.70 -26.25 -26.29
N LEU A 164 28.77 -25.74 -26.90
CA LEU A 164 29.34 -24.42 -26.61
C LEU A 164 28.34 -23.31 -26.95
N VAL A 165 27.74 -23.35 -28.14
CA VAL A 165 26.71 -22.37 -28.55
C VAL A 165 25.51 -22.46 -27.62
N SER A 166 25.07 -23.66 -27.26
CA SER A 166 23.97 -23.86 -26.30
C SER A 166 24.30 -23.23 -24.95
N LEU A 167 25.46 -23.53 -24.37
CA LEU A 167 25.89 -23.00 -23.07
C LEU A 167 26.06 -21.48 -23.06
N ILE A 168 26.60 -20.90 -24.14
CA ILE A 168 26.69 -19.44 -24.31
C ILE A 168 25.29 -18.84 -24.42
N THR A 169 24.40 -19.46 -25.19
CA THR A 169 23.01 -19.00 -25.37
C THR A 169 22.24 -19.04 -24.05
N THR A 170 22.35 -20.13 -23.29
CA THR A 170 21.78 -20.26 -21.95
C THR A 170 22.36 -19.21 -21.01
N GLY A 171 23.68 -19.01 -20.99
CA GLY A 171 24.31 -18.02 -20.13
C GLY A 171 23.92 -16.56 -20.44
N LEU A 172 23.81 -16.22 -21.73
CA LEU A 172 23.30 -14.93 -22.15
C LEU A 172 21.82 -14.78 -21.77
N THR A 173 21.02 -15.82 -21.99
CA THR A 173 19.60 -15.85 -21.62
C THR A 173 19.42 -15.68 -20.12
N ASP A 174 20.18 -16.38 -19.29
CA ASP A 174 20.16 -16.24 -17.83
C ASP A 174 20.56 -14.84 -17.39
N ARG A 175 21.54 -14.22 -18.06
CA ARG A 175 21.94 -12.84 -17.77
C ARG A 175 20.85 -11.83 -18.17
N ILE A 176 20.21 -12.03 -19.31
CA ILE A 176 19.06 -11.24 -19.76
C ILE A 176 17.89 -11.42 -18.79
N ILE A 177 17.60 -12.64 -18.36
CA ILE A 177 16.58 -12.96 -17.36
C ILE A 177 16.91 -12.28 -16.02
N ALA A 178 18.17 -12.31 -15.58
CA ALA A 178 18.59 -11.64 -14.33
C ALA A 178 18.43 -10.11 -14.40
N LEU A 179 18.68 -9.50 -15.57
CA LEU A 179 18.39 -8.08 -15.81
C LEU A 179 16.88 -7.82 -15.85
N ASN A 180 16.11 -8.73 -16.45
CA ASN A 180 14.65 -8.69 -16.47
C ASN A 180 14.03 -8.91 -15.08
N ARG A 181 14.69 -9.62 -14.17
CA ARG A 181 14.28 -9.77 -12.76
C ARG A 181 14.69 -8.59 -11.87
N GLY A 182 15.37 -7.58 -12.42
CA GLY A 182 15.69 -6.36 -11.67
C GLY A 182 16.70 -6.57 -10.54
N HIS A 183 17.71 -7.43 -10.71
CA HIS A 183 18.72 -7.65 -9.65
C HIS A 183 19.82 -6.56 -9.59
N ALA A 184 19.84 -5.61 -10.53
CA ALA A 184 20.83 -4.54 -10.57
C ALA A 184 20.52 -3.42 -9.55
N ARG A 185 21.55 -2.90 -8.89
CA ARG A 185 21.43 -1.77 -7.96
C ARG A 185 21.07 -0.47 -8.69
N ILE A 186 20.18 0.31 -8.11
CA ILE A 186 19.82 1.67 -8.52
C ILE A 186 20.91 2.63 -8.04
N LEU A 187 21.43 3.46 -8.94
CA LEU A 187 22.51 4.42 -8.65
C LEU A 187 21.99 5.87 -8.67
N GLU A 188 20.75 6.06 -8.22
CA GLU A 188 20.09 7.36 -8.15
C GLU A 188 20.28 7.97 -6.76
N SER A 189 20.14 9.29 -6.66
CA SER A 189 20.18 10.05 -5.40
C SER A 189 19.04 11.05 -5.37
N GLY A 190 18.46 11.28 -4.19
CA GLY A 190 17.27 12.10 -4.01
C GLY A 190 16.01 11.50 -4.63
N HIS A 191 15.99 10.19 -4.86
CA HIS A 191 14.81 9.44 -5.32
C HIS A 191 13.91 9.06 -4.13
N THR A 192 12.67 8.70 -4.43
CA THR A 192 11.74 8.15 -3.45
C THR A 192 11.72 6.63 -3.58
N VAL A 193 11.84 5.91 -2.46
CA VAL A 193 11.74 4.46 -2.42
C VAL A 193 10.39 4.06 -1.86
N VAL A 194 9.69 3.14 -2.51
CA VAL A 194 8.45 2.54 -2.03
C VAL A 194 8.68 1.05 -1.83
N LEU A 195 8.43 0.58 -0.61
CA LEU A 195 8.66 -0.79 -0.17
C LEU A 195 7.33 -1.49 0.07
N GLY A 196 7.17 -2.66 -0.54
CA GLY A 196 5.96 -3.46 -0.44
C GLY A 196 5.03 -3.30 -1.65
N TRP A 197 3.98 -4.11 -1.67
CA TRP A 197 2.95 -4.10 -2.70
C TRP A 197 1.58 -4.29 -2.05
N SER A 198 0.73 -3.28 -2.16
CA SER A 198 -0.56 -3.22 -1.47
C SER A 198 -1.55 -2.32 -2.22
N GLU A 199 -2.80 -2.25 -1.74
CA GLU A 199 -3.85 -1.36 -2.26
C GLU A 199 -3.46 0.14 -2.27
N GLN A 200 -2.50 0.58 -1.44
CA GLN A 200 -2.03 1.98 -1.39
C GLN A 200 -1.05 2.33 -2.51
N LEU A 201 -0.31 1.34 -3.02
CA LEU A 201 0.78 1.55 -3.96
C LEU A 201 0.37 2.32 -5.22
N PRO A 202 -0.76 2.00 -5.88
CA PRO A 202 -1.15 2.70 -7.10
C PRO A 202 -1.40 4.19 -6.85
N THR A 203 -2.06 4.53 -5.74
CA THR A 203 -2.26 5.92 -5.33
C THR A 203 -0.93 6.60 -5.02
N VAL A 204 -0.09 6.00 -4.18
CA VAL A 204 1.22 6.57 -3.83
C VAL A 204 2.05 6.89 -5.08
N VAL A 205 2.11 5.97 -6.05
CA VAL A 205 2.87 6.18 -7.28
C VAL A 205 2.26 7.28 -8.14
N SER A 206 0.94 7.28 -8.36
CA SER A 206 0.26 8.32 -9.15
C SER A 206 0.45 9.71 -8.55
N GLU A 207 0.35 9.84 -7.23
CA GLU A 207 0.50 11.10 -6.51
C GLU A 207 1.96 11.59 -6.52
N LEU A 208 2.94 10.69 -6.35
CA LEU A 208 4.35 11.04 -6.51
C LEU A 208 4.70 11.47 -7.95
N VAL A 209 3.99 10.95 -8.94
CA VAL A 209 4.12 11.36 -10.35
C VAL A 209 3.47 12.74 -10.57
N ALA A 210 2.30 12.99 -9.98
CA ALA A 210 1.54 14.24 -10.09
C ALA A 210 2.19 15.40 -9.34
N ALA A 211 2.89 15.10 -8.24
CA ALA A 211 3.53 16.09 -7.37
C ALA A 211 4.39 17.08 -8.19
N ARG A 212 4.11 18.38 -8.03
CA ARG A 212 4.88 19.46 -8.67
C ARG A 212 6.12 19.75 -7.81
N THR A 213 7.31 19.48 -8.34
CA THR A 213 8.57 19.94 -7.71
C THR A 213 9.45 20.63 -8.73
N ASP A 214 10.33 21.48 -8.22
CA ASP A 214 11.40 22.15 -8.95
C ASP A 214 12.43 21.22 -9.60
N ARG A 215 12.37 19.90 -9.37
CA ARG A 215 13.31 18.94 -9.94
C ARG A 215 12.95 18.53 -11.36
N SER A 216 13.92 18.65 -12.26
CA SER A 216 13.78 18.37 -13.70
C SER A 216 13.64 16.89 -14.06
N ARG A 217 13.91 15.96 -13.14
CA ARG A 217 13.79 14.51 -13.33
C ARG A 217 13.62 13.80 -11.97
N ARG A 218 12.52 13.07 -11.79
CA ARG A 218 12.26 12.28 -10.56
C ARG A 218 12.43 10.80 -10.83
N VAL A 219 12.87 10.06 -9.82
CA VAL A 219 12.88 8.59 -9.84
C VAL A 219 12.09 8.06 -8.66
N ILE A 220 11.19 7.13 -8.95
CA ILE A 220 10.45 6.36 -7.95
C ILE A 220 10.93 4.92 -8.04
N ALA A 221 11.57 4.43 -6.99
CA ALA A 221 12.07 3.06 -6.91
C ALA A 221 11.09 2.19 -6.13
N VAL A 222 10.53 1.16 -6.75
CA VAL A 222 9.60 0.22 -6.09
C VAL A 222 10.31 -1.11 -5.83
N LEU A 223 10.28 -1.60 -4.59
CA LEU A 223 10.78 -2.93 -4.21
C LEU A 223 9.65 -3.78 -3.64
N ALA A 224 9.36 -4.91 -4.28
CA ALA A 224 8.38 -5.87 -3.80
C ALA A 224 8.74 -7.32 -4.16
N ASP A 225 8.13 -8.27 -3.46
CA ASP A 225 8.23 -9.72 -3.75
C ASP A 225 7.31 -10.11 -4.92
N ARG A 226 7.50 -9.45 -6.07
CA ARG A 226 6.77 -9.69 -7.32
C ARG A 226 7.72 -9.62 -8.52
N ASP A 227 7.33 -10.25 -9.62
CA ASP A 227 8.10 -10.20 -10.85
C ASP A 227 8.10 -8.78 -11.45
N LYS A 228 9.30 -8.28 -11.77
CA LYS A 228 9.49 -6.92 -12.31
C LYS A 228 8.61 -6.60 -13.52
N PRO A 229 8.48 -7.44 -14.56
CA PRO A 229 7.65 -7.13 -15.71
C PRO A 229 6.17 -6.90 -15.34
N ALA A 230 5.62 -7.73 -14.44
CA ALA A 230 4.26 -7.58 -13.95
C ALA A 230 4.09 -6.28 -13.17
N MET A 231 5.04 -5.95 -12.28
CA MET A 231 5.02 -4.68 -11.54
C MET A 231 5.04 -3.47 -12.49
N GLU A 232 5.88 -3.50 -13.53
CA GLU A 232 5.98 -2.40 -14.51
C GLU A 232 4.72 -2.29 -15.39
N GLU A 233 4.04 -3.40 -15.66
CA GLU A 233 2.76 -3.42 -16.36
C GLU A 233 1.63 -2.81 -15.52
N ASP A 234 1.45 -3.30 -14.29
CA ASP A 234 0.43 -2.82 -13.36
C ASP A 234 0.59 -1.31 -13.08
N LEU A 235 1.80 -0.86 -12.75
CA LEU A 235 2.05 0.55 -12.46
C LEU A 235 1.86 1.46 -13.67
N ARG A 236 2.13 0.97 -14.88
CA ARG A 236 1.88 1.74 -16.11
C ARG A 236 0.39 1.88 -16.38
N ALA A 237 -0.39 0.83 -16.09
CA ALA A 237 -1.84 0.86 -16.22
C ALA A 237 -2.48 1.86 -15.25
N THR A 238 -1.95 1.98 -14.02
CA THR A 238 -2.51 2.92 -13.03
C THR A 238 -1.97 4.35 -13.13
N ALA A 239 -0.65 4.53 -13.25
CA ALA A 239 -0.03 5.87 -13.22
C ALA A 239 -0.18 6.66 -14.53
N GLY A 240 -0.55 5.99 -15.63
CA GLY A 240 -0.70 6.63 -16.94
C GLY A 240 0.60 7.27 -17.45
N ALA A 241 0.51 8.49 -17.96
CA ALA A 241 1.66 9.21 -18.51
C ALA A 241 2.52 9.82 -17.39
N THR A 242 3.72 9.27 -17.18
CA THR A 242 4.61 9.69 -16.08
C THR A 242 5.44 10.94 -16.35
N GLY A 243 5.33 11.53 -17.55
CA GLY A 243 6.07 12.72 -17.95
C GLY A 243 7.59 12.60 -17.75
N ARG A 244 8.14 13.40 -16.83
CA ARG A 244 9.58 13.43 -16.49
C ARG A 244 9.95 12.50 -15.33
N THR A 245 8.96 11.84 -14.72
CA THR A 245 9.13 10.90 -13.62
C THR A 245 9.39 9.49 -14.17
N ARG A 246 10.43 8.84 -13.67
CA ARG A 246 10.81 7.47 -14.04
C ARG A 246 10.49 6.52 -12.90
N ILE A 247 9.62 5.56 -13.17
CA ILE A 247 9.33 4.46 -12.24
C ILE A 247 10.31 3.32 -12.52
N VAL A 248 10.94 2.78 -11.47
CA VAL A 248 11.93 1.71 -11.56
C VAL A 248 11.61 0.61 -10.55
N CYS A 249 11.24 -0.57 -11.05
CA CYS A 249 10.86 -1.69 -10.18
C CYS A 249 12.02 -2.66 -9.93
N ARG A 250 12.05 -3.24 -8.73
CA ARG A 250 13.03 -4.24 -8.29
C ARG A 250 12.29 -5.38 -7.58
N THR A 251 12.70 -6.61 -7.90
CA THR A 251 12.17 -7.80 -7.22
C THR A 251 13.00 -8.11 -5.99
N GLY A 252 12.34 -8.31 -4.86
CA GLY A 252 12.94 -8.74 -3.60
C GLY A 252 12.08 -8.38 -2.39
N ARG A 253 12.30 -9.09 -1.28
CA ARG A 253 11.56 -8.87 -0.04
C ARG A 253 12.11 -7.65 0.70
N PRO A 254 11.28 -6.67 1.07
CA PRO A 254 11.73 -5.52 1.88
C PRO A 254 12.33 -5.92 3.24
N THR A 255 11.95 -7.08 3.75
CA THR A 255 12.47 -7.65 5.00
C THR A 255 13.92 -8.16 4.90
N GLU A 256 14.53 -8.12 3.71
CA GLU A 256 15.91 -8.55 3.47
C GLU A 256 16.85 -7.36 3.17
N PRO A 257 17.89 -7.10 3.99
CA PRO A 257 18.78 -5.96 3.79
C PRO A 257 19.50 -5.96 2.43
N ALA A 258 19.86 -7.16 1.94
CA ALA A 258 20.51 -7.32 0.63
C ALA A 258 19.59 -6.95 -0.54
N ALA A 259 18.27 -7.14 -0.40
CA ALA A 259 17.30 -6.70 -1.39
C ALA A 259 17.11 -5.18 -1.34
N LEU A 260 17.02 -4.60 -0.14
CA LEU A 260 16.93 -3.14 0.06
C LEU A 260 18.13 -2.40 -0.53
N ALA A 261 19.34 -2.94 -0.41
CA ALA A 261 20.53 -2.34 -0.99
C ALA A 261 20.42 -2.11 -2.52
N ARG A 262 19.54 -2.85 -3.22
CA ARG A 262 19.30 -2.70 -4.67
C ARG A 262 18.52 -1.42 -5.01
N VAL A 263 17.75 -0.86 -4.08
CA VAL A 263 17.02 0.40 -4.27
C VAL A 263 17.73 1.60 -3.64
N SER A 264 18.94 1.41 -3.12
CA SER A 264 19.80 2.47 -2.55
C SER A 264 19.06 3.40 -1.57
N PRO A 265 18.45 2.87 -0.49
CA PRO A 265 17.67 3.67 0.46
C PRO A 265 18.50 4.74 1.17
N ALA A 266 19.81 4.54 1.33
CA ALA A 266 20.70 5.50 1.98
C ALA A 266 20.90 6.80 1.18
N THR A 267 20.64 6.79 -0.13
CA THR A 267 20.73 7.98 -1.00
C THR A 267 19.34 8.50 -1.40
N ALA A 268 18.27 7.89 -0.86
CA ALA A 268 16.90 8.31 -1.10
C ALA A 268 16.55 9.53 -0.23
N ASP A 269 15.61 10.36 -0.70
CA ASP A 269 15.07 11.46 0.10
C ASP A 269 14.05 10.97 1.12
N SER A 270 13.25 9.99 0.71
CA SER A 270 12.22 9.38 1.54
C SER A 270 12.00 7.91 1.17
N VAL A 271 11.64 7.12 2.17
CA VAL A 271 11.27 5.71 2.04
C VAL A 271 9.85 5.52 2.57
N LEU A 272 8.95 5.05 1.72
CA LEU A 272 7.59 4.66 2.09
C LEU A 272 7.55 3.15 2.32
N VAL A 273 7.03 2.70 3.47
CA VAL A 273 6.83 1.28 3.79
C VAL A 273 5.33 0.99 3.84
N LEU A 274 4.84 0.32 2.81
CA LEU A 274 3.43 -0.01 2.67
C LEU A 274 3.14 -1.32 3.41
N PRO A 275 2.06 -1.40 4.21
CA PRO A 275 1.64 -2.66 4.80
C PRO A 275 1.04 -3.56 3.73
N GLY A 276 1.22 -4.87 3.87
CA GLY A 276 0.54 -5.83 3.00
C GLY A 276 -0.97 -5.88 3.27
N ASP A 277 -1.67 -6.75 2.55
CA ASP A 277 -3.13 -6.85 2.59
C ASP A 277 -3.63 -7.72 3.77
N ASP A 278 -2.79 -8.57 4.36
CA ASP A 278 -3.08 -9.43 5.52
C ASP A 278 -2.65 -8.76 6.84
N PRO A 279 -3.42 -8.83 7.94
CA PRO A 279 -3.00 -8.35 9.25
C PRO A 279 -1.67 -8.92 9.79
N ARG A 280 -1.24 -10.10 9.32
CA ARG A 280 0.08 -10.67 9.64
C ARG A 280 1.22 -9.85 9.05
N ASP A 281 0.93 -9.03 8.04
CA ASP A 281 1.92 -8.23 7.31
C ASP A 281 2.43 -7.04 8.14
N ASP A 282 1.75 -6.64 9.23
CA ASP A 282 2.29 -5.61 10.14
C ASP A 282 3.61 -6.06 10.81
N THR A 283 3.79 -7.37 11.01
CA THR A 283 5.09 -7.91 11.45
C THR A 283 6.15 -7.75 10.35
N GLU A 284 5.76 -7.87 9.08
CA GLU A 284 6.65 -7.61 7.95
C GLU A 284 7.01 -6.13 7.82
N VAL A 285 6.09 -5.21 8.13
CA VAL A 285 6.39 -3.77 8.20
C VAL A 285 7.48 -3.50 9.23
N VAL A 286 7.31 -3.98 10.48
CA VAL A 286 8.33 -3.83 11.53
C VAL A 286 9.66 -4.44 11.10
N LYS A 287 9.65 -5.64 10.51
CA LYS A 287 10.87 -6.29 10.02
C LYS A 287 11.52 -5.53 8.86
N SER A 288 10.73 -4.92 7.98
CA SER A 288 11.21 -4.09 6.88
C SER A 288 11.87 -2.81 7.38
N LEU A 289 11.32 -2.19 8.44
CA LEU A 289 11.93 -1.03 9.11
C LEU A 289 13.27 -1.40 9.77
N LEU A 290 13.35 -2.54 10.45
CA LEU A 290 14.62 -3.04 11.00
C LEU A 290 15.65 -3.34 9.90
N SER A 291 15.21 -3.96 8.81
CA SER A 291 16.02 -4.25 7.63
C SER A 291 16.54 -2.96 6.98
N LEU A 292 15.70 -1.92 6.91
CA LEU A 292 16.05 -0.60 6.40
C LEU A 292 17.09 0.09 7.30
N SER A 293 16.88 0.07 8.61
CA SER A 293 17.84 0.59 9.59
C SER A 293 19.21 -0.11 9.43
N ALA A 294 19.22 -1.43 9.29
CA ALA A 294 20.45 -2.21 9.03
C ALA A 294 21.12 -1.87 7.69
N ALA A 295 20.35 -1.52 6.65
CA ALA A 295 20.88 -1.20 5.32
C ALA A 295 21.40 0.24 5.19
N VAL A 296 20.81 1.20 5.90
CA VAL A 296 21.17 2.63 5.85
C VAL A 296 22.21 2.98 6.91
N GLY A 297 22.17 2.31 8.07
CA GLY A 297 22.99 2.63 9.23
C GLY A 297 22.46 3.84 10.01
N GLU A 298 22.84 3.94 11.29
CA GLU A 298 22.32 4.98 12.20
C GLU A 298 22.86 6.39 11.92
N ALA A 299 23.97 6.50 11.18
CA ALA A 299 24.68 7.77 10.96
C ALA A 299 23.97 8.72 9.98
N ASN A 300 23.05 8.21 9.13
CA ASN A 300 22.35 9.04 8.15
C ASN A 300 20.88 8.60 8.01
N PRO A 301 20.02 8.91 8.99
CA PRO A 301 18.64 8.44 8.99
C PRO A 301 17.85 9.11 7.87
N VAL A 302 17.51 8.30 6.86
CA VAL A 302 16.56 8.66 5.79
C VAL A 302 15.18 8.94 6.40
N ARG A 303 14.40 9.81 5.77
CA ARG A 303 13.01 10.03 6.17
C ARG A 303 12.19 8.78 5.86
N VAL A 304 11.46 8.27 6.84
CA VAL A 304 10.64 7.06 6.66
C VAL A 304 9.19 7.37 6.94
N VAL A 305 8.30 6.95 6.05
CA VAL A 305 6.85 6.98 6.27
C VAL A 305 6.35 5.55 6.16
N ALA A 306 5.81 5.02 7.24
CA ALA A 306 5.27 3.66 7.28
C ALA A 306 3.80 3.70 7.70
N ALA A 307 3.06 2.67 7.33
CA ALA A 307 1.74 2.44 7.89
C ALA A 307 1.64 1.01 8.43
N VAL A 308 0.89 0.87 9.53
CA VAL A 308 0.49 -0.41 10.12
C VAL A 308 -1.04 -0.44 10.20
N ARG A 309 -1.64 -1.62 10.22
CA ARG A 309 -3.11 -1.78 10.32
C ARG A 309 -3.57 -1.92 11.77
N ASP A 310 -2.75 -2.53 12.63
CA ASP A 310 -3.05 -2.80 14.03
C ASP A 310 -2.17 -1.95 14.98
N ASP A 311 -2.83 -1.21 15.87
CA ASP A 311 -2.21 -0.33 16.86
C ASP A 311 -1.18 -1.06 17.74
N ARG A 312 -1.34 -2.37 17.96
CA ARG A 312 -0.39 -3.18 18.73
C ARG A 312 1.03 -3.16 18.14
N PHE A 313 1.18 -2.93 16.84
CA PHE A 313 2.48 -2.83 16.17
C PHE A 313 2.98 -1.40 16.05
N LEU A 314 2.15 -0.38 16.34
CA LEU A 314 2.48 1.02 16.15
C LEU A 314 3.73 1.42 16.93
N HIS A 315 3.83 1.03 18.20
CA HIS A 315 4.99 1.32 19.04
C HIS A 315 6.25 0.62 18.53
N ALA A 316 6.16 -0.68 18.20
CA ALA A 316 7.29 -1.45 17.69
C ALA A 316 7.81 -0.91 16.34
N ALA A 317 6.90 -0.50 15.46
CA ALA A 317 7.24 0.11 14.17
C ALA A 317 7.95 1.46 14.35
N ARG A 318 7.46 2.32 15.27
CA ARG A 318 8.13 3.60 15.58
C ARG A 318 9.55 3.40 16.13
N LEU A 319 9.74 2.42 17.02
CA LEU A 319 11.07 2.05 17.52
C LEU A 319 11.97 1.52 16.41
N ALA A 320 11.47 0.67 15.52
CA ALA A 320 12.23 0.09 14.42
C ALA A 320 12.62 1.13 13.35
N GLY A 321 11.74 2.10 13.07
CA GLY A 321 11.99 3.15 12.09
C GLY A 321 12.91 4.29 12.59
N GLY A 322 13.04 4.45 13.91
CA GLY A 322 13.89 5.48 14.51
C GLY A 322 13.23 6.87 14.55
N PRO A 323 13.98 7.91 14.97
CA PRO A 323 13.42 9.23 15.31
C PRO A 323 12.88 10.03 14.12
N ARG A 324 13.24 9.66 12.89
CA ARG A 324 12.77 10.30 11.65
C ARG A 324 11.67 9.49 10.94
N ALA A 325 11.15 8.45 11.58
CA ALA A 325 10.06 7.66 11.05
C ALA A 325 8.70 8.19 11.52
N THR A 326 7.83 8.48 10.57
CA THR A 326 6.40 8.68 10.82
C THR A 326 5.69 7.35 10.57
N VAL A 327 4.98 6.84 11.57
CA VAL A 327 4.19 5.60 11.45
C VAL A 327 2.72 5.90 11.69
N LEU A 328 1.89 5.57 10.70
CA LEU A 328 0.45 5.80 10.68
C LEU A 328 -0.31 4.52 11.07
N ASP A 329 -1.40 4.66 11.84
CA ASP A 329 -2.39 3.61 12.04
C ASP A 329 -3.48 3.72 10.96
N MET A 330 -3.38 2.84 9.97
CA MET A 330 -4.23 2.83 8.79
C MET A 330 -5.71 2.62 9.14
N ASP A 331 -6.03 1.62 9.96
CA ASP A 331 -7.42 1.28 10.24
C ASP A 331 -8.07 2.27 11.22
N ASP A 332 -7.29 2.92 12.10
CA ASP A 332 -7.81 4.03 12.91
C ASP A 332 -8.13 5.27 12.06
N ILE A 333 -7.24 5.63 11.14
CA ILE A 333 -7.47 6.74 10.20
C ILE A 333 -8.72 6.47 9.36
N ALA A 334 -8.83 5.28 8.76
CA ALA A 334 -10.00 4.89 7.98
C ALA A 334 -11.29 4.94 8.81
N ALA A 335 -11.26 4.44 10.06
CA ALA A 335 -12.41 4.49 10.95
C ALA A 335 -12.83 5.92 11.31
N ARG A 336 -11.88 6.82 11.57
CA ARG A 336 -12.15 8.24 11.84
C ARG A 336 -12.82 8.90 10.64
N LEU A 337 -12.27 8.70 9.44
CA LEU A 337 -12.80 9.23 8.18
C LEU A 337 -14.23 8.73 7.91
N LEU A 338 -14.48 7.43 8.09
CA LEU A 338 -15.82 6.84 7.95
C LEU A 338 -16.82 7.48 8.91
N VAL A 339 -16.45 7.68 10.18
CA VAL A 339 -17.31 8.33 11.17
C VAL A 339 -17.55 9.80 10.84
N ASP A 340 -16.53 10.52 10.36
CA ASP A 340 -16.69 11.94 10.02
C ASP A 340 -17.60 12.12 8.81
N CYS A 341 -17.47 11.27 7.80
CA CYS A 341 -18.36 11.21 6.63
C CYS A 341 -19.79 10.78 7.02
N ALA A 342 -19.93 9.82 7.95
CA ALA A 342 -21.22 9.34 8.44
C ALA A 342 -22.04 10.44 9.12
N ARG A 343 -21.37 11.40 9.76
CA ARG A 343 -22.01 12.53 10.44
C ARG A 343 -22.15 13.75 9.56
N GLN A 344 -21.30 13.89 8.55
CA GLN A 344 -21.30 15.03 7.62
C GLN A 344 -21.09 14.54 6.19
N PRO A 345 -22.17 14.17 5.49
CA PRO A 345 -22.07 13.68 4.12
C PRO A 345 -21.34 14.64 3.17
N GLY A 346 -20.42 14.07 2.40
CA GLY A 346 -19.54 14.69 1.41
C GLY A 346 -18.33 15.41 2.02
N LEU A 347 -17.97 15.06 3.26
CA LEU A 347 -16.67 15.41 3.82
C LEU A 347 -15.56 14.53 3.21
N SER A 348 -15.87 13.35 2.67
CA SER A 348 -14.87 12.53 1.97
C SER A 348 -14.24 13.28 0.80
N LEU A 349 -15.03 14.06 0.06
CA LEU A 349 -14.59 14.88 -1.07
C LEU A 349 -13.65 15.99 -0.60
N VAL A 350 -13.95 16.60 0.55
CA VAL A 350 -13.07 17.60 1.16
C VAL A 350 -11.74 16.97 1.58
N HIS A 351 -11.78 15.80 2.23
CA HIS A 351 -10.55 15.08 2.59
C HIS A 351 -9.75 14.69 1.36
N GLN A 352 -10.41 14.19 0.31
CA GLN A 352 -9.77 13.85 -0.95
C GLN A 352 -9.10 15.09 -1.57
N GLU A 353 -9.81 16.20 -1.74
CA GLU A 353 -9.28 17.42 -2.36
C GLU A 353 -8.08 18.00 -1.60
N LEU A 354 -8.09 17.94 -0.26
CA LEU A 354 -6.98 18.42 0.58
C LEU A 354 -5.76 17.49 0.59
N LEU A 355 -5.91 16.26 0.10
CA LEU A 355 -4.89 15.23 0.10
C LEU A 355 -4.33 14.93 -1.30
N ASP A 356 -5.12 15.17 -2.35
CA ASP A 356 -4.74 15.04 -3.76
C ASP A 356 -3.65 16.08 -4.10
N PHE A 357 -2.57 15.65 -4.78
CA PHE A 357 -1.52 16.55 -5.28
C PHE A 357 -1.97 17.36 -6.52
N ALA A 358 -3.11 17.00 -7.09
CA ALA A 358 -3.74 17.75 -8.15
C ALA A 358 -4.74 18.73 -7.52
N GLY A 359 -4.41 20.03 -7.48
CA GLY A 359 -5.32 21.04 -6.95
C GLY A 359 -4.66 21.86 -5.85
N HIS A 360 -5.35 22.03 -4.72
CA HIS A 360 -4.93 22.89 -3.62
C HIS A 360 -4.40 22.11 -2.41
N GLU A 361 -3.12 22.27 -2.12
CA GLU A 361 -2.39 21.53 -1.09
C GLU A 361 -1.95 22.43 0.07
N PHE A 362 -1.49 21.81 1.17
CA PHE A 362 -0.87 22.51 2.29
C PHE A 362 0.58 22.89 1.99
N HIS A 363 0.88 24.18 2.06
CA HIS A 363 2.22 24.74 1.89
C HIS A 363 2.62 25.62 3.07
N THR A 364 3.92 25.82 3.25
CA THR A 364 4.49 26.78 4.21
C THR A 364 4.93 28.04 3.49
N LEU A 365 4.25 29.15 3.74
CA LEU A 365 4.61 30.47 3.20
C LEU A 365 5.60 31.16 4.15
N ARG A 366 6.79 31.48 3.62
CA ARG A 366 7.79 32.33 4.27
C ARG A 366 7.80 33.68 3.59
N ASP A 367 7.51 34.74 4.35
CA ASP A 367 7.52 36.11 3.84
C ASP A 367 8.12 37.06 4.91
N PRO A 368 9.08 37.92 4.56
CA PRO A 368 9.70 38.88 5.50
C PRO A 368 8.72 39.85 6.16
N GLY A 369 7.51 39.99 5.61
CA GLY A 369 6.44 40.82 6.16
C GLY A 369 5.55 40.11 7.19
N LEU A 370 5.79 38.83 7.50
CA LEU A 370 5.05 38.09 8.53
C LEU A 370 5.38 38.50 9.97
N PRO A 371 6.66 38.65 10.36
CA PRO A 371 7.00 38.90 11.77
C PRO A 371 6.34 40.17 12.31
N GLY A 372 5.81 40.07 13.53
CA GLY A 372 5.12 41.18 14.21
C GLY A 372 3.65 41.37 13.79
N ARG A 373 3.17 40.69 12.76
CA ARG A 373 1.72 40.62 12.46
C ARG A 373 1.03 39.61 13.38
N THR A 374 -0.27 39.78 13.55
CA THR A 374 -1.14 38.74 14.09
C THR A 374 -1.56 37.74 13.01
N PHE A 375 -1.97 36.53 13.41
CA PHE A 375 -2.51 35.53 12.49
C PHE A 375 -3.66 36.07 11.65
N ASP A 376 -4.55 36.89 12.24
CA ASP A 376 -5.66 37.51 11.54
C ASP A 376 -5.24 38.55 10.49
N GLU A 377 -4.18 39.31 10.74
CA GLU A 377 -3.60 40.25 9.77
C GLU A 377 -2.89 39.51 8.63
N ALA A 378 -2.15 38.45 8.95
CA ALA A 378 -1.50 37.60 7.95
C ALA A 378 -2.54 36.88 7.07
N ALA A 379 -3.58 36.29 7.67
CA ALA A 379 -4.63 35.57 6.96
C ALA A 379 -5.43 36.47 6.00
N ARG A 380 -5.71 37.73 6.40
CA ARG A 380 -6.38 38.72 5.54
C ARG A 380 -5.49 39.25 4.41
N ALA A 381 -4.17 39.21 4.61
CA ALA A 381 -3.19 39.61 3.61
C ALA A 381 -2.99 38.56 2.51
N CYS A 382 -3.48 37.31 2.66
CA CYS A 382 -3.40 36.29 1.62
C CYS A 382 -4.52 36.46 0.57
N PRO A 383 -4.24 36.86 -0.69
CA PRO A 383 -5.28 37.13 -1.68
C PRO A 383 -5.77 35.85 -2.39
N VAL A 384 -4.85 34.92 -2.65
CA VAL A 384 -5.07 33.70 -3.46
C VAL A 384 -4.86 32.40 -2.69
N SER A 385 -4.34 32.48 -1.45
CA SER A 385 -4.15 31.35 -0.56
C SER A 385 -4.99 31.53 0.70
N THR A 386 -5.23 30.42 1.41
CA THR A 386 -5.98 30.44 2.66
C THR A 386 -5.06 30.03 3.80
N ALA A 387 -4.74 31.00 4.66
CA ALA A 387 -4.01 30.74 5.90
C ALA A 387 -4.84 29.89 6.86
N VAL A 388 -4.28 28.79 7.31
CA VAL A 388 -4.93 27.80 8.18
C VAL A 388 -4.21 27.60 9.51
N GLY A 389 -2.94 28.01 9.61
CA GLY A 389 -2.18 27.86 10.84
C GLY A 389 -0.80 28.49 10.78
N ILE A 390 0.01 28.21 11.80
CA ILE A 390 1.40 28.67 11.93
C ILE A 390 2.28 27.43 12.11
N VAL A 391 3.43 27.41 11.44
CA VAL A 391 4.52 26.47 11.75
C VAL A 391 5.61 27.27 12.44
N HIS A 392 5.86 26.95 13.70
CA HIS A 392 6.85 27.63 14.53
C HIS A 392 8.27 27.21 14.17
N ALA A 393 9.25 28.02 14.59
CA ALA A 393 10.68 27.77 14.33
C ALA A 393 11.18 26.41 14.87
N ASP A 394 10.56 25.88 15.94
CA ASP A 394 10.85 24.55 16.49
C ASP A 394 10.22 23.39 15.70
N GLY A 395 9.45 23.71 14.64
CA GLY A 395 8.75 22.76 13.79
C GLY A 395 7.36 22.36 14.31
N THR A 396 6.92 22.87 15.46
CA THR A 396 5.56 22.64 15.96
C THR A 396 4.54 23.36 15.09
N VAL A 397 3.36 22.76 14.95
CA VAL A 397 2.28 23.29 14.10
C VAL A 397 1.10 23.67 14.98
N ALA A 398 0.60 24.89 14.82
CA ALA A 398 -0.61 25.38 15.44
C ALA A 398 -1.68 25.61 14.36
N LEU A 399 -2.66 24.71 14.27
CA LEU A 399 -3.78 24.85 13.34
C LEU A 399 -4.88 25.74 13.95
N ASN A 400 -5.50 26.60 13.13
CA ASN A 400 -6.53 27.56 13.53
C ASN A 400 -6.20 28.24 14.89
N PRO A 401 -5.02 28.90 15.01
CA PRO A 401 -4.64 29.55 16.24
C PRO A 401 -5.58 30.74 16.52
N PRO A 402 -5.64 31.23 17.78
CA PRO A 402 -6.39 32.45 18.09
C PRO A 402 -6.01 33.61 17.15
N ARG A 403 -7.00 34.41 16.75
CA ARG A 403 -6.81 35.53 15.81
C ARG A 403 -5.68 36.49 16.18
N SER A 404 -5.53 36.74 17.48
CA SER A 404 -4.54 37.65 18.06
C SER A 404 -3.16 37.04 18.25
N THR A 405 -2.94 35.78 17.83
CA THR A 405 -1.64 35.11 17.99
C THR A 405 -0.60 35.86 17.15
N PRO A 406 0.47 36.41 17.77
CA PRO A 406 1.53 37.08 17.03
C PRO A 406 2.38 36.05 16.29
N LEU A 407 2.82 36.39 15.08
CA LEU A 407 3.84 35.65 14.36
C LEU A 407 5.22 36.15 14.81
N LEU A 408 6.04 35.22 15.28
CA LEU A 408 7.41 35.46 15.72
C LEU A 408 8.38 35.49 14.53
N ASP A 409 9.62 35.87 14.81
CA ASP A 409 10.71 35.68 13.87
C ASP A 409 10.88 34.18 13.55
N ASP A 410 11.17 33.86 12.28
CA ASP A 410 11.28 32.50 11.74
C ASP A 410 9.98 31.66 11.72
N ASP A 411 8.86 32.16 12.25
CA ASP A 411 7.55 31.53 12.04
C ASP A 411 7.18 31.55 10.55
N THR A 412 6.51 30.50 10.12
CA THR A 412 5.99 30.39 8.74
C THR A 412 4.50 30.18 8.75
N LEU A 413 3.81 30.74 7.75
CA LEU A 413 2.35 30.63 7.67
C LEU A 413 1.98 29.33 6.96
N LEU A 414 1.20 28.48 7.62
CA LEU A 414 0.62 27.30 6.97
C LEU A 414 -0.58 27.76 6.13
N VAL A 415 -0.54 27.51 4.83
CA VAL A 415 -1.56 27.95 3.87
C VAL A 415 -2.03 26.79 3.00
N ILE A 416 -3.27 26.87 2.51
CA ILE A 416 -3.76 26.05 1.40
C ILE A 416 -3.59 26.86 0.11
N ALA A 417 -2.94 26.29 -0.91
CA ALA A 417 -2.69 26.93 -2.21
C ALA A 417 -2.46 25.90 -3.32
N GLU A 418 -2.57 26.31 -4.60
CA GLU A 418 -2.28 25.40 -5.74
C GLU A 418 -0.79 25.17 -5.99
N ASP A 419 0.03 26.17 -5.69
CA ASP A 419 1.47 26.15 -5.89
C ASP A 419 2.10 27.06 -4.83
N GLU A 420 3.15 26.60 -4.17
CA GLU A 420 3.97 27.37 -3.24
C GLU A 420 4.39 28.73 -3.86
N ARG A 421 4.76 28.75 -5.15
CA ARG A 421 5.24 29.96 -5.85
C ARG A 421 4.14 30.99 -6.09
N SER A 422 2.88 30.58 -6.08
CA SER A 422 1.74 31.48 -6.27
C SER A 422 1.38 32.23 -4.97
N THR A 423 1.88 31.75 -3.83
CA THR A 423 1.55 32.31 -2.52
C THR A 423 2.37 33.57 -2.24
N HIS A 424 1.68 34.64 -1.85
CA HIS A 424 2.29 35.92 -1.52
C HIS A 424 1.36 36.71 -0.58
N LEU A 425 1.94 37.63 0.20
CA LEU A 425 1.18 38.59 0.98
C LEU A 425 0.87 39.82 0.13
N SER A 426 -0.38 40.28 0.21
CA SER A 426 -0.80 41.58 -0.30
C SER A 426 -0.69 42.63 0.81
N VAL A 427 -0.22 43.83 0.44
CA VAL A 427 -0.21 44.99 1.35
C VAL A 427 -1.64 45.44 1.66
N THR A 428 -2.55 45.32 0.69
CA THR A 428 -3.95 45.69 0.85
C THR A 428 -4.82 44.42 0.88
N PRO A 429 -5.45 44.11 2.04
CA PRO A 429 -6.39 43.00 2.15
C PRO A 429 -7.57 43.14 1.19
N ALA A 430 -8.14 42.00 0.77
CA ALA A 430 -9.37 42.01 -0.01
C ALA A 430 -10.53 42.60 0.83
N PRO A 431 -11.35 43.50 0.26
CA PRO A 431 -12.47 44.07 0.98
C PRO A 431 -13.55 43.03 1.29
N TYR A 432 -14.21 43.17 2.44
CA TYR A 432 -15.37 42.37 2.85
C TYR A 432 -16.60 43.26 3.08
N ASP A 433 -17.80 42.70 2.94
CA ASP A 433 -19.06 43.40 3.19
C ASP A 433 -19.55 43.15 4.63
N PRO A 434 -19.44 44.13 5.55
CA PRO A 434 -19.89 43.97 6.93
C PRO A 434 -21.40 43.78 7.05
N THR A 435 -22.19 44.25 6.07
CA THR A 435 -23.66 44.20 6.10
C THR A 435 -24.22 42.82 5.72
N ALA A 436 -23.38 41.93 5.20
CA ALA A 436 -23.77 40.58 4.81
C ALA A 436 -23.26 39.51 5.78
N LEU A 437 -22.56 39.89 6.85
CA LEU A 437 -22.12 38.97 7.90
C LEU A 437 -23.35 38.40 8.62
N ALA A 438 -23.35 37.08 8.80
CA ALA A 438 -24.30 36.38 9.64
C ALA A 438 -23.55 35.67 10.78
N GLN A 439 -24.30 35.27 11.79
CA GLN A 439 -23.79 34.53 12.94
C GLN A 439 -24.50 33.18 13.02
N ALA A 440 -23.75 32.13 13.36
CA ALA A 440 -24.35 30.83 13.62
C ALA A 440 -25.38 30.95 14.76
N PRO A 441 -26.53 30.28 14.64
CA PRO A 441 -27.46 30.18 15.75
C PRO A 441 -26.77 29.51 16.96
N PRO A 442 -27.23 29.77 18.19
CA PRO A 442 -26.74 29.07 19.37
C PRO A 442 -26.77 27.56 19.15
N ALA A 443 -25.73 26.86 19.60
CA ALA A 443 -25.67 25.41 19.47
C ALA A 443 -26.82 24.76 20.23
N THR A 444 -27.74 24.12 19.50
CA THR A 444 -28.79 23.30 20.10
C THR A 444 -28.16 22.01 20.64
N PRO A 445 -28.56 21.52 21.83
CA PRO A 445 -28.08 20.25 22.35
C PRO A 445 -28.36 19.13 21.35
N ALA A 446 -27.32 18.38 21.01
CA ALA A 446 -27.41 17.29 20.04
C ALA A 446 -28.26 16.15 20.60
N ARG A 447 -29.26 15.71 19.84
CA ARG A 447 -30.08 14.55 20.20
C ARG A 447 -29.28 13.25 20.05
N PRO A 448 -29.60 12.20 20.82
CA PRO A 448 -29.03 10.87 20.59
C PRO A 448 -29.23 10.41 19.14
N GLU A 449 -28.19 9.84 18.56
CA GLU A 449 -28.15 9.38 17.16
C GLU A 449 -28.39 7.87 17.11
N ARG A 450 -29.12 7.39 16.09
CA ARG A 450 -29.29 5.95 15.82
C ARG A 450 -28.64 5.57 14.50
N ILE A 451 -27.62 4.74 14.57
CA ILE A 451 -26.73 4.42 13.45
C ILE A 451 -26.84 2.95 13.12
N LEU A 452 -27.03 2.64 11.83
CA LEU A 452 -27.05 1.27 11.32
C LEU A 452 -25.68 0.92 10.74
N LEU A 453 -25.08 -0.18 11.18
CA LEU A 453 -23.87 -0.74 10.60
C LEU A 453 -24.19 -2.04 9.87
N LEU A 454 -23.98 -2.06 8.55
CA LEU A 454 -24.18 -3.23 7.71
C LEU A 454 -22.84 -3.88 7.39
N GLY A 455 -22.68 -5.11 7.82
CA GLY A 455 -21.42 -5.85 7.72
C GLY A 455 -20.53 -5.68 8.95
N TRP A 456 -19.45 -6.47 8.98
CA TRP A 456 -18.48 -6.45 10.05
C TRP A 456 -17.11 -6.88 9.53
N ASN A 457 -16.12 -5.99 9.65
CA ASN A 457 -14.73 -6.20 9.28
C ASN A 457 -13.79 -5.74 10.42
N ARG A 458 -12.47 -5.76 10.21
CA ARG A 458 -11.49 -5.37 11.24
C ARG A 458 -11.60 -3.92 11.73
N ARG A 459 -12.21 -3.02 10.94
CA ARG A 459 -12.39 -1.59 11.27
C ARG A 459 -13.63 -1.33 12.09
N ALA A 460 -14.64 -2.21 12.05
CA ALA A 460 -15.89 -2.06 12.77
C ALA A 460 -15.73 -1.78 14.29
N PRO A 461 -14.82 -2.45 15.03
CA PRO A 461 -14.54 -2.10 16.42
C PRO A 461 -14.05 -0.67 16.63
N ARG A 462 -13.17 -0.19 15.74
CA ARG A 462 -12.60 1.16 15.80
C ARG A 462 -13.67 2.20 15.47
N ILE A 463 -14.52 1.94 14.47
CA ILE A 463 -15.67 2.78 14.12
C ILE A 463 -16.60 2.95 15.32
N ALA A 464 -16.97 1.86 15.99
CA ALA A 464 -17.82 1.92 17.18
C ALA A 464 -17.18 2.71 18.33
N ALA A 465 -15.87 2.55 18.55
CA ALA A 465 -15.14 3.34 19.55
C ALA A 465 -15.08 4.84 19.20
N GLN A 466 -14.91 5.19 17.93
CA GLN A 466 -14.95 6.57 17.44
C GLN A 466 -16.35 7.17 17.56
N LEU A 467 -17.41 6.41 17.22
CA LEU A 467 -18.80 6.83 17.41
C LEU A 467 -19.08 7.13 18.89
N ALA A 468 -18.70 6.24 19.80
CA ALA A 468 -18.91 6.42 21.24
C ALA A 468 -18.23 7.67 21.83
N ARG A 469 -17.20 8.21 21.15
CA ARG A 469 -16.55 9.49 21.53
C ARG A 469 -17.21 10.72 20.92
N ARG A 470 -17.85 10.56 19.76
CA ARG A 470 -18.31 11.67 18.91
C ARG A 470 -19.83 11.86 18.89
N THR A 471 -20.59 10.89 19.39
CA THR A 471 -22.06 10.95 19.48
C THR A 471 -22.52 11.30 20.90
N PRO A 472 -23.71 11.92 21.05
CA PRO A 472 -24.29 12.21 22.36
C PRO A 472 -24.60 10.93 23.16
N PRO A 473 -24.58 10.97 24.50
CA PRO A 473 -25.00 9.84 25.33
C PRO A 473 -26.41 9.35 24.97
N GLY A 474 -26.62 8.03 25.05
CA GLY A 474 -27.89 7.40 24.69
C GLY A 474 -28.02 7.05 23.20
N SER A 475 -27.01 7.36 22.39
CA SER A 475 -26.94 6.93 20.98
C SER A 475 -26.89 5.41 20.86
N VAL A 476 -27.33 4.88 19.72
CA VAL A 476 -27.45 3.45 19.46
C VAL A 476 -26.73 3.08 18.17
N LEU A 477 -25.93 2.01 18.20
CA LEU A 477 -25.33 1.37 17.04
C LEU A 477 -25.98 0.01 16.82
N ASP A 478 -26.85 -0.10 15.82
CA ASP A 478 -27.47 -1.35 15.39
C ASP A 478 -26.56 -2.03 14.34
N VAL A 479 -25.97 -3.17 14.69
CA VAL A 479 -25.07 -3.94 13.81
C VAL A 479 -25.83 -5.09 13.17
N VAL A 480 -25.91 -5.10 11.84
CA VAL A 480 -26.46 -6.21 11.05
C VAL A 480 -25.32 -6.93 10.35
N ALA A 481 -24.98 -8.10 10.85
CA ALA A 481 -23.89 -8.91 10.30
C ALA A 481 -24.12 -10.39 10.59
N GLU A 482 -23.52 -11.24 9.75
CA GLU A 482 -23.50 -12.68 9.96
C GLU A 482 -22.92 -13.02 11.35
N PRO A 483 -23.49 -13.98 12.08
CA PRO A 483 -23.13 -14.31 13.46
C PRO A 483 -21.87 -15.18 13.52
N ARG A 484 -20.80 -14.77 12.83
CA ARG A 484 -19.50 -15.44 12.87
C ARG A 484 -18.84 -15.24 14.23
N THR A 485 -18.03 -16.19 14.68
CA THR A 485 -17.35 -16.12 15.99
C THR A 485 -16.53 -14.84 16.15
N ALA A 486 -15.82 -14.41 15.11
CA ALA A 486 -15.05 -13.17 15.11
C ALA A 486 -15.95 -11.94 15.29
N THR A 487 -17.09 -11.88 14.58
CA THR A 487 -18.10 -10.82 14.70
C THR A 487 -18.66 -10.73 16.12
N LEU A 488 -19.14 -11.84 16.67
CA LEU A 488 -19.74 -11.87 18.01
C LEU A 488 -18.72 -11.55 19.12
N THR A 489 -17.46 -11.94 18.93
CA THR A 489 -16.38 -11.61 19.87
C THR A 489 -16.01 -10.14 19.80
N GLY A 490 -15.89 -9.61 18.58
CA GLY A 490 -15.63 -8.19 18.33
C GLY A 490 -16.72 -7.30 18.91
N ILE A 491 -17.99 -7.61 18.65
CA ILE A 491 -19.14 -6.87 19.19
C ILE A 491 -19.09 -6.87 20.72
N ARG A 492 -18.92 -8.02 21.37
CA ARG A 492 -18.84 -8.10 22.84
C ARG A 492 -17.68 -7.27 23.41
N SER A 493 -16.51 -7.34 22.79
CA SER A 493 -15.34 -6.55 23.19
C SER A 493 -15.62 -5.04 23.09
N VAL A 494 -16.23 -4.62 21.99
CA VAL A 494 -16.60 -3.23 21.76
C VAL A 494 -17.65 -2.76 22.75
N THR A 495 -18.73 -3.52 22.96
CA THR A 495 -19.79 -3.20 23.93
C THR A 495 -19.20 -2.98 25.33
N ALA A 496 -18.24 -3.82 25.74
CA ALA A 496 -17.52 -3.64 27.00
C ALA A 496 -16.65 -2.37 27.02
N THR A 497 -16.01 -2.04 25.89
CA THR A 497 -15.10 -0.90 25.76
C THR A 497 -15.85 0.44 25.72
N VAL A 498 -16.95 0.53 24.98
CA VAL A 498 -17.75 1.77 24.85
C VAL A 498 -18.63 2.02 26.08
N GLY A 499 -19.01 0.95 26.79
CA GLY A 499 -19.83 1.02 27.99
C GLY A 499 -21.18 1.71 27.76
N GLY A 500 -21.63 2.52 28.72
CA GLY A 500 -22.92 3.21 28.68
C GLY A 500 -23.00 4.41 27.73
N ARG A 501 -21.92 4.77 27.02
CA ARG A 501 -21.92 5.93 26.11
C ARG A 501 -22.65 5.65 24.79
N LEU A 502 -22.57 4.40 24.31
CA LEU A 502 -23.17 3.94 23.05
C LEU A 502 -23.74 2.54 23.25
N SER A 503 -25.03 2.36 22.98
CA SER A 503 -25.65 1.02 23.02
C SER A 503 -25.37 0.28 21.72
N VAL A 504 -24.57 -0.79 21.78
CA VAL A 504 -24.28 -1.64 20.62
C VAL A 504 -25.21 -2.84 20.61
N LEU A 505 -26.07 -2.92 19.60
CA LEU A 505 -27.04 -4.00 19.41
C LEU A 505 -26.63 -4.84 18.20
N HIS A 506 -26.85 -6.15 18.27
CA HIS A 506 -26.56 -7.06 17.16
C HIS A 506 -27.83 -7.71 16.64
N ARG A 507 -28.00 -7.67 15.32
CA ARG A 507 -29.00 -8.43 14.59
C ARG A 507 -28.28 -9.35 13.61
N SER A 508 -28.53 -10.65 13.72
CA SER A 508 -28.01 -11.63 12.77
C SER A 508 -28.67 -11.45 11.40
N GLY A 509 -27.87 -11.34 10.35
CA GLY A 509 -28.35 -11.26 8.97
C GLY A 509 -27.22 -11.04 7.97
N ASP A 510 -27.43 -11.44 6.71
CA ASP A 510 -26.50 -11.15 5.61
C ASP A 510 -27.01 -9.90 4.85
N PRO A 511 -26.26 -8.78 4.87
CA PRO A 511 -26.63 -7.56 4.14
C PRO A 511 -26.72 -7.69 2.61
N THR A 512 -26.21 -8.78 2.03
CA THR A 512 -26.34 -9.06 0.60
C THR A 512 -27.66 -9.74 0.25
N LEU A 513 -28.45 -10.14 1.24
CA LEU A 513 -29.77 -10.73 1.04
C LEU A 513 -30.86 -9.68 1.18
N ARG A 514 -31.72 -9.60 0.18
CA ARG A 514 -32.89 -8.71 0.19
C ARG A 514 -33.79 -8.89 1.43
N GLU A 515 -34.00 -10.12 1.88
CA GLU A 515 -34.84 -10.41 3.05
C GLU A 515 -34.30 -9.72 4.32
N THR A 516 -32.98 -9.64 4.46
CA THR A 516 -32.33 -8.97 5.59
C THR A 516 -32.54 -7.46 5.52
N THR A 517 -32.37 -6.85 4.35
CA THR A 517 -32.52 -5.40 4.17
C THR A 517 -33.98 -4.96 4.25
N ASP A 518 -34.91 -5.73 3.69
CA ASP A 518 -36.35 -5.43 3.70
C ASP A 518 -36.95 -5.52 5.13
N ALA A 519 -36.32 -6.30 6.02
CA ALA A 519 -36.68 -6.38 7.44
C ALA A 519 -36.18 -5.18 8.30
N LEU A 520 -35.45 -4.24 7.70
CA LEU A 520 -34.95 -3.04 8.39
C LEU A 520 -35.89 -1.86 8.18
N ASP A 521 -36.31 -1.24 9.27
CA ASP A 521 -37.03 0.04 9.23
C ASP A 521 -36.03 1.18 9.10
N LEU A 522 -35.68 1.52 7.85
CA LEU A 522 -34.67 2.54 7.53
C LEU A 522 -35.04 3.93 8.08
N ALA A 523 -36.33 4.21 8.32
CA ALA A 523 -36.81 5.52 8.80
C ALA A 523 -36.28 5.88 10.20
N ARG A 524 -35.84 4.88 10.98
CA ARG A 524 -35.40 5.06 12.37
C ARG A 524 -33.94 5.45 12.50
N TYR A 525 -33.17 5.33 11.43
CA TYR A 525 -31.72 5.56 11.44
C TYR A 525 -31.42 6.96 10.92
N ASP A 526 -30.55 7.67 11.63
CA ASP A 526 -30.04 8.95 11.18
C ASP A 526 -29.00 8.75 10.05
N THR A 527 -28.21 7.67 10.11
CA THR A 527 -27.21 7.29 9.10
C THR A 527 -27.04 5.77 9.01
N VAL A 528 -26.69 5.28 7.81
CA VAL A 528 -26.25 3.92 7.54
C VAL A 528 -24.76 3.90 7.16
N ILE A 529 -23.99 2.99 7.77
CA ILE A 529 -22.59 2.69 7.41
C ILE A 529 -22.56 1.29 6.79
N VAL A 530 -21.99 1.16 5.59
CA VAL A 530 -21.83 -0.12 4.88
C VAL A 530 -20.36 -0.50 4.84
N LEU A 531 -20.02 -1.66 5.39
CA LEU A 531 -18.66 -2.18 5.42
C LEU A 531 -18.55 -3.44 4.55
N GLY A 532 -17.59 -3.43 3.64
CA GLY A 532 -17.16 -4.61 2.92
C GLY A 532 -16.43 -5.60 3.85
N PRO A 533 -16.42 -6.90 3.52
CA PRO A 533 -15.60 -7.87 4.22
C PRO A 533 -14.10 -7.54 4.07
N ASP A 534 -13.27 -7.99 5.00
CA ASP A 534 -11.82 -7.88 4.85
C ASP A 534 -11.35 -8.64 3.60
N HIS A 535 -10.38 -8.06 2.88
CA HIS A 535 -9.72 -8.72 1.75
C HIS A 535 -9.11 -10.07 2.19
N ARG A 536 -9.26 -11.09 1.34
CA ARG A 536 -8.68 -12.42 1.57
C ARG A 536 -7.91 -12.86 0.33
N PRO A 537 -6.64 -13.28 0.46
CA PRO A 537 -5.87 -13.77 -0.67
C PRO A 537 -6.61 -14.92 -1.39
N GLY A 538 -6.79 -14.78 -2.71
CA GLY A 538 -7.49 -15.77 -3.54
C GLY A 538 -9.02 -15.78 -3.40
N GLY A 539 -9.59 -14.84 -2.64
CA GLY A 539 -11.04 -14.62 -2.57
C GLY A 539 -11.58 -13.71 -3.68
N THR A 540 -12.90 -13.61 -3.77
CA THR A 540 -13.61 -12.61 -4.57
C THR A 540 -13.32 -11.20 -4.07
N ASP A 541 -13.46 -10.20 -4.94
CA ASP A 541 -13.34 -8.78 -4.58
C ASP A 541 -14.29 -8.47 -3.40
N PRO A 542 -13.79 -7.93 -2.27
CA PRO A 542 -14.64 -7.56 -1.14
C PRO A 542 -15.75 -6.57 -1.54
N ASP A 543 -15.49 -5.71 -2.52
CA ASP A 543 -16.43 -4.67 -2.93
C ASP A 543 -17.65 -5.22 -3.68
N ASP A 544 -17.58 -6.44 -4.24
CA ASP A 544 -18.73 -7.09 -4.89
C ASP A 544 -19.92 -7.21 -3.92
N ARG A 545 -19.64 -7.62 -2.68
CA ARG A 545 -20.68 -7.72 -1.63
C ARG A 545 -21.19 -6.36 -1.22
N THR A 546 -20.31 -5.37 -1.12
CA THR A 546 -20.66 -3.98 -0.81
C THR A 546 -21.63 -3.42 -1.86
N LEU A 547 -21.33 -3.59 -3.16
CA LEU A 547 -22.17 -3.14 -4.26
C LEU A 547 -23.56 -3.79 -4.23
N VAL A 548 -23.64 -5.10 -3.97
CA VAL A 548 -24.92 -5.81 -3.84
C VAL A 548 -25.75 -5.26 -2.67
N THR A 549 -25.14 -5.02 -1.50
CA THR A 549 -25.82 -4.42 -0.36
C THR A 549 -26.34 -3.01 -0.69
N LEU A 550 -25.56 -2.19 -1.40
CA LEU A 550 -26.02 -0.86 -1.83
C LEU A 550 -27.21 -0.91 -2.79
N LEU A 551 -27.24 -1.90 -3.70
CA LEU A 551 -28.37 -2.09 -4.60
C LEU A 551 -29.65 -2.44 -3.83
N HIS A 552 -29.56 -3.30 -2.82
CA HIS A 552 -30.69 -3.64 -1.96
C HIS A 552 -31.17 -2.45 -1.13
N LEU A 553 -30.26 -1.67 -0.54
CA LEU A 553 -30.63 -0.44 0.17
C LEU A 553 -31.34 0.56 -0.74
N ARG A 554 -30.82 0.76 -1.96
CA ARG A 554 -31.46 1.65 -2.94
C ARG A 554 -32.85 1.16 -3.31
N ALA A 555 -33.04 -0.14 -3.53
CA ALA A 555 -34.35 -0.69 -3.82
C ALA A 555 -35.34 -0.45 -2.67
N GLY A 556 -34.92 -0.64 -1.41
CA GLY A 556 -35.72 -0.35 -0.22
C GLY A 556 -36.04 1.14 -0.04
N GLN A 557 -35.09 2.03 -0.29
CA GLN A 557 -35.29 3.48 -0.27
C GLN A 557 -36.27 3.95 -1.35
N GLN A 558 -36.18 3.39 -2.57
CA GLN A 558 -37.12 3.67 -3.65
C GLN A 558 -38.54 3.20 -3.33
N ALA A 559 -38.68 2.01 -2.74
CA ALA A 559 -39.98 1.46 -2.37
C ALA A 559 -40.66 2.24 -1.23
N SER A 560 -39.88 2.71 -0.26
CA SER A 560 -40.38 3.46 0.90
C SER A 560 -40.50 4.97 0.67
N GLY A 561 -39.84 5.51 -0.37
CA GLY A 561 -39.71 6.95 -0.60
C GLY A 561 -38.79 7.66 0.40
N LEU A 562 -38.16 6.94 1.32
CA LEU A 562 -37.29 7.48 2.35
C LEU A 562 -35.85 7.62 1.83
N ARG A 563 -35.19 8.71 2.22
CA ARG A 563 -33.78 8.94 1.95
C ARG A 563 -33.03 8.97 3.28
N VAL A 564 -32.09 8.06 3.44
CA VAL A 564 -31.20 7.99 4.60
C VAL A 564 -29.77 8.15 4.08
N PRO A 565 -28.93 8.99 4.70
CA PRO A 565 -27.51 9.08 4.37
C PRO A 565 -26.83 7.71 4.47
N VAL A 566 -26.04 7.36 3.46
CA VAL A 566 -25.32 6.08 3.42
C VAL A 566 -23.84 6.37 3.21
N VAL A 567 -23.01 5.92 4.14
CA VAL A 567 -21.56 5.99 4.00
C VAL A 567 -21.00 4.62 3.78
N THR A 568 -20.23 4.46 2.72
CA THR A 568 -19.76 3.15 2.29
C THR A 568 -18.26 3.11 2.19
N GLU A 569 -17.70 2.04 2.74
CA GLU A 569 -16.30 1.71 2.55
C GLU A 569 -16.09 0.91 1.26
N PHE A 570 -15.14 1.37 0.44
CA PHE A 570 -14.63 0.65 -0.72
C PHE A 570 -13.15 0.35 -0.54
N THR A 571 -12.73 -0.78 -1.10
CA THR A 571 -11.33 -1.19 -1.18
C THR A 571 -10.68 -0.62 -2.44
N ASP A 572 -11.40 -0.69 -3.57
CA ASP A 572 -10.95 -0.21 -4.88
C ASP A 572 -11.75 1.03 -5.30
N ASP A 573 -11.04 2.11 -5.65
CA ASP A 573 -11.65 3.35 -6.14
C ASP A 573 -12.44 3.16 -7.45
N ARG A 574 -12.08 2.17 -8.27
CA ARG A 574 -12.80 1.87 -9.52
C ARG A 574 -14.24 1.43 -9.25
N ASN A 575 -14.48 0.73 -8.14
CA ASN A 575 -15.80 0.24 -7.76
C ASN A 575 -16.71 1.36 -7.24
N ARG A 576 -16.14 2.48 -6.77
CA ARG A 576 -16.91 3.68 -6.42
C ARG A 576 -17.75 4.19 -7.58
N LEU A 577 -17.24 4.13 -8.81
CA LEU A 577 -17.95 4.57 -10.02
C LEU A 577 -19.15 3.66 -10.39
N LEU A 578 -19.17 2.43 -9.88
CA LEU A 578 -20.26 1.47 -10.06
C LEU A 578 -21.34 1.61 -8.98
N ALA A 579 -21.04 2.33 -7.89
CA ALA A 579 -21.95 2.51 -6.79
C ALA A 579 -23.21 3.25 -7.26
N PRO A 580 -24.41 2.79 -6.85
CA PRO A 580 -25.64 3.43 -7.26
C PRO A 580 -25.70 4.88 -6.71
N PRO A 581 -25.91 5.91 -7.55
CA PRO A 581 -25.97 7.29 -7.07
C PRO A 581 -27.17 7.48 -6.13
N ALA A 582 -26.90 8.02 -4.93
CA ALA A 582 -27.92 8.36 -3.95
C ALA A 582 -27.63 9.74 -3.32
N PRO A 583 -28.62 10.64 -3.19
CA PRO A 583 -28.42 11.92 -2.51
C PRO A 583 -27.98 11.71 -1.06
N GLY A 584 -26.88 12.36 -0.66
CA GLY A 584 -26.30 12.18 0.68
C GLY A 584 -25.56 10.86 0.88
N SER A 585 -25.27 10.11 -0.19
CA SER A 585 -24.29 9.02 -0.12
C SER A 585 -22.88 9.58 -0.08
N ASP A 586 -22.03 8.95 0.73
CA ASP A 586 -20.62 9.26 0.82
C ASP A 586 -19.79 7.99 0.67
N PHE A 587 -18.65 8.09 -0.01
CA PHE A 587 -17.81 6.94 -0.34
C PHE A 587 -16.41 7.17 0.20
N VAL A 588 -15.93 6.22 1.00
CA VAL A 588 -14.59 6.28 1.59
C VAL A 588 -13.77 5.13 1.04
N VAL A 589 -12.74 5.46 0.26
CA VAL A 589 -11.74 4.50 -0.21
C VAL A 589 -10.53 4.60 0.71
N GLY A 590 -10.51 3.79 1.76
CA GLY A 590 -9.50 3.88 2.83
C GLY A 590 -8.08 3.78 2.29
N GLY A 591 -7.81 2.75 1.46
CA GLY A 591 -6.49 2.55 0.84
C GLY A 591 -5.99 3.77 0.05
N ARG A 592 -6.88 4.41 -0.72
CA ARG A 592 -6.55 5.63 -1.47
C ARG A 592 -6.21 6.80 -0.54
N LEU A 593 -7.07 7.11 0.43
CA LEU A 593 -6.85 8.23 1.36
C LEU A 593 -5.57 8.07 2.19
N ILE A 594 -5.25 6.84 2.61
CA ILE A 594 -3.99 6.56 3.31
C ILE A 594 -2.80 6.68 2.37
N GLY A 595 -2.90 6.21 1.12
CA GLY A 595 -1.87 6.41 0.10
C GLY A 595 -1.57 7.90 -0.15
N LEU A 596 -2.61 8.74 -0.22
CA LEU A 596 -2.47 10.18 -0.33
C LEU A 596 -1.76 10.80 0.90
N LEU A 597 -2.25 10.48 2.11
CA LEU A 597 -1.64 10.92 3.37
C LEU A 597 -0.15 10.57 3.47
N MET A 598 0.19 9.31 3.20
CA MET A 598 1.58 8.85 3.23
C MET A 598 2.44 9.62 2.23
N THR A 599 1.91 9.90 1.04
CA THR A 599 2.63 10.64 0.01
C THR A 599 2.85 12.09 0.42
N GLN A 600 1.82 12.79 0.90
CA GLN A 600 1.90 14.15 1.43
C GLN A 600 2.95 14.28 2.54
N ILE A 601 2.90 13.40 3.54
CA ILE A 601 3.86 13.37 4.65
C ILE A 601 5.29 13.07 4.16
N SER A 602 5.43 12.22 3.14
CA SER A 602 6.76 11.89 2.59
C SER A 602 7.44 13.12 1.98
N GLN A 603 6.66 14.05 1.41
CA GLN A 603 7.17 15.29 0.81
C GLN A 603 7.41 16.36 1.88
N ASN A 604 6.47 16.55 2.81
CA ASN A 604 6.55 17.55 3.87
C ASN A 604 6.23 16.96 5.26
N PRO A 605 7.23 16.79 6.16
CA PRO A 605 7.03 16.17 7.46
C PRO A 605 6.12 16.97 8.39
N HIS A 606 6.06 18.30 8.23
CA HIS A 606 5.23 19.17 9.05
C HIS A 606 3.73 18.83 8.89
N LEU A 607 3.35 18.24 7.75
CA LEU A 607 1.98 17.79 7.51
C LEU A 607 1.55 16.62 8.40
N THR A 608 2.49 15.91 9.02
CA THR A 608 2.18 14.88 10.01
C THR A 608 1.32 15.46 11.12
N ALA A 609 1.75 16.57 11.72
CA ALA A 609 1.03 17.21 12.82
C ALA A 609 -0.33 17.78 12.36
N VAL A 610 -0.39 18.33 11.14
CA VAL A 610 -1.64 18.86 10.56
C VAL A 610 -2.69 17.76 10.43
N PHE A 611 -2.35 16.63 9.81
CA PHE A 611 -3.31 15.55 9.59
C PHE A 611 -3.62 14.77 10.86
N GLU A 612 -2.66 14.61 11.78
CA GLU A 612 -2.93 14.03 13.10
C GLU A 612 -3.96 14.86 13.87
N GLU A 613 -3.85 16.19 13.85
CA GLU A 613 -4.81 17.09 14.48
C GLU A 613 -6.17 17.07 13.75
N LEU A 614 -6.18 17.22 12.42
CA LEU A 614 -7.43 17.26 11.64
C LEU A 614 -8.27 15.98 11.76
N LEU A 615 -7.61 14.83 11.94
CA LEU A 615 -8.26 13.53 12.11
C LEU A 615 -8.47 13.17 13.59
N ALA A 616 -7.97 13.96 14.53
CA ALA A 616 -8.16 13.72 15.95
C ALA A 616 -9.66 13.81 16.34
N PRO A 617 -10.10 13.09 17.39
CA PRO A 617 -11.45 13.26 17.92
C PRO A 617 -11.65 14.64 18.56
N ASP A 618 -10.57 15.22 19.10
CA ASP A 618 -10.53 16.50 19.81
C ASP A 618 -9.55 17.44 19.11
N GLY A 619 -9.71 18.76 19.30
CA GLY A 619 -8.87 19.76 18.62
C GLY A 619 -9.54 20.30 17.37
N ASN A 620 -8.77 20.76 16.39
CA ASN A 620 -9.33 21.30 15.15
C ASN A 620 -9.79 20.21 14.20
N THR A 621 -11.02 20.32 13.69
CA THR A 621 -11.62 19.34 12.78
C THR A 621 -12.17 20.03 11.54
N LEU A 622 -12.26 19.29 10.44
CA LEU A 622 -12.96 19.73 9.24
C LEU A 622 -14.48 19.60 9.44
N ARG A 623 -15.21 20.67 9.11
CA ARG A 623 -16.67 20.71 9.21
C ARG A 623 -17.30 21.34 7.97
N LEU A 624 -18.44 20.79 7.57
CA LEU A 624 -19.35 21.42 6.61
C LEU A 624 -20.45 22.11 7.40
N ARG A 625 -20.50 23.44 7.35
CA ARG A 625 -21.55 24.22 8.04
C ARG A 625 -22.41 24.98 7.03
N PRO A 626 -23.72 25.16 7.26
CA PRO A 626 -24.58 25.96 6.38
C PRO A 626 -24.00 27.36 6.13
N ALA A 627 -24.08 27.84 4.89
CA ALA A 627 -23.59 29.16 4.52
C ALA A 627 -24.29 30.29 5.32
N ALA A 628 -25.55 30.07 5.70
CA ALA A 628 -26.33 30.95 6.56
C ALA A 628 -25.67 31.24 7.93
N HIS A 629 -24.74 30.39 8.38
CA HIS A 629 -24.02 30.62 9.64
C HIS A 629 -22.96 31.74 9.51
N TYR A 630 -22.56 32.08 8.29
CA TYR A 630 -21.47 33.02 8.03
C TYR A 630 -21.91 34.23 7.21
N VAL A 631 -22.83 34.04 6.26
CA VAL A 631 -23.31 35.10 5.37
C VAL A 631 -24.82 35.06 5.17
N THR A 632 -25.43 36.22 4.93
CA THR A 632 -26.85 36.30 4.57
C THR A 632 -27.10 35.66 3.19
N THR A 633 -27.87 34.58 3.17
CA THR A 633 -28.22 33.85 1.94
C THR A 633 -29.14 34.69 1.03
N GLY A 634 -29.12 34.40 -0.26
CA GLY A 634 -29.83 35.14 -1.31
C GLY A 634 -29.06 36.34 -1.87
N ARG A 635 -27.97 36.75 -1.20
CA ARG A 635 -27.09 37.87 -1.59
C ARG A 635 -25.83 37.38 -2.29
N THR A 636 -25.26 38.28 -3.08
CA THR A 636 -23.97 38.10 -3.75
C THR A 636 -22.88 38.73 -2.89
N THR A 637 -21.90 37.94 -2.43
CA THR A 637 -20.80 38.42 -1.57
C THR A 637 -19.48 37.75 -1.93
N SER A 638 -18.37 38.37 -1.51
CA SER A 638 -17.02 37.85 -1.67
C SER A 638 -16.70 36.76 -0.67
N PHE A 639 -15.78 35.85 -1.01
CA PHE A 639 -15.25 34.87 -0.07
C PHE A 639 -14.49 35.52 1.10
N ALA A 640 -13.90 36.71 0.90
CA ALA A 640 -13.36 37.52 2.00
C ALA A 640 -14.40 37.78 3.11
N THR A 641 -15.66 37.97 2.75
CA THR A 641 -16.76 38.18 3.70
C THR A 641 -17.06 36.92 4.51
N VAL A 642 -17.04 35.75 3.86
CA VAL A 642 -17.18 34.45 4.54
C VAL A 642 -16.00 34.19 5.48
N ALA A 643 -14.78 34.45 5.00
CA ALA A 643 -13.56 34.26 5.77
C ALA A 643 -13.52 35.14 7.02
N GLU A 644 -13.87 36.43 6.90
CA GLU A 644 -13.96 37.35 8.05
C GLU A 644 -15.05 36.90 9.04
N SER A 645 -16.22 36.46 8.55
CA SER A 645 -17.29 35.95 9.41
C SER A 645 -16.87 34.68 10.16
N ALA A 646 -16.23 33.74 9.48
CA ALA A 646 -15.72 32.52 10.09
C ALA A 646 -14.66 32.82 11.15
N ALA A 647 -13.71 33.73 10.84
CA ALA A 647 -12.66 34.14 11.77
C ALA A 647 -13.26 34.72 13.07
N ARG A 648 -14.27 35.60 12.97
CA ARG A 648 -15.00 36.14 14.13
C ARG A 648 -15.64 35.06 15.01
N GLN A 649 -15.96 33.91 14.42
CA GLN A 649 -16.57 32.76 15.09
C GLN A 649 -15.54 31.68 15.47
N GLY A 650 -14.24 31.98 15.42
CA GLY A 650 -13.17 31.06 15.82
C GLY A 650 -12.93 29.91 14.85
N ALA A 651 -13.28 30.09 13.57
CA ALA A 651 -13.11 29.11 12.51
C ALA A 651 -12.31 29.69 11.34
N VAL A 652 -11.63 28.83 10.58
CA VAL A 652 -10.99 29.19 9.31
C VAL A 652 -11.84 28.65 8.17
N ALA A 653 -12.40 29.53 7.34
CA ALA A 653 -13.09 29.12 6.12
C ALA A 653 -12.07 28.79 5.02
N ILE A 654 -12.07 27.52 4.59
CA ILE A 654 -11.14 27.00 3.58
C ILE A 654 -11.79 26.78 2.22
N GLY A 655 -13.12 26.82 2.14
CA GLY A 655 -13.84 26.61 0.90
C GLY A 655 -15.35 26.61 1.07
N TYR A 656 -16.06 26.17 0.04
CA TYR A 656 -17.51 25.97 0.08
C TYR A 656 -17.94 24.78 -0.77
N ARG A 657 -19.14 24.27 -0.51
CA ARG A 657 -19.85 23.33 -1.36
C ARG A 657 -21.14 23.95 -1.83
N ALA A 658 -21.25 24.16 -3.14
CA ALA A 658 -22.42 24.71 -3.80
C ALA A 658 -23.40 23.59 -4.14
N THR A 659 -24.68 23.81 -3.87
CA THR A 659 -25.73 22.82 -4.18
C THR A 659 -26.15 22.87 -5.65
N VAL A 660 -25.97 24.03 -6.29
CA VAL A 660 -26.25 24.24 -7.73
C VAL A 660 -24.92 24.31 -8.48
N SER A 661 -24.46 23.16 -8.99
CA SER A 661 -23.22 23.04 -9.79
C SER A 661 -23.33 21.87 -10.76
N ASP A 662 -22.63 21.94 -11.91
CA ASP A 662 -22.54 20.86 -12.91
C ASP A 662 -21.63 19.69 -12.46
N GLY A 663 -21.42 19.52 -11.15
CA GLY A 663 -20.54 18.52 -10.53
C GLY A 663 -20.73 18.49 -9.01
N ASP A 664 -19.72 18.04 -8.25
CA ASP A 664 -19.81 17.90 -6.78
C ASP A 664 -19.93 19.23 -6.02
N GLY A 665 -19.75 20.36 -6.71
CA GLY A 665 -19.95 21.71 -6.20
C GLY A 665 -18.93 22.16 -5.15
N LEU A 666 -17.95 21.32 -4.80
CA LEU A 666 -16.87 21.64 -3.89
C LEU A 666 -15.87 22.59 -4.54
N CYS A 667 -15.52 23.66 -3.83
CA CYS A 667 -14.45 24.58 -4.18
C CYS A 667 -13.60 24.83 -2.93
N VAL A 668 -12.35 24.35 -2.95
CA VAL A 668 -11.35 24.59 -1.91
C VAL A 668 -10.48 25.78 -2.33
N ASN A 669 -10.04 26.55 -1.34
CA ASN A 669 -9.22 27.75 -1.50
C ASN A 669 -9.71 28.74 -2.59
N PRO A 670 -10.99 29.16 -2.58
CA PRO A 670 -11.42 30.23 -3.48
C PRO A 670 -10.64 31.52 -3.18
N PRO A 671 -10.22 32.28 -4.21
CA PRO A 671 -9.59 33.59 -4.03
C PRO A 671 -10.45 34.49 -3.14
N LYS A 672 -9.85 35.35 -2.31
CA LYS A 672 -10.62 36.19 -1.39
C LYS A 672 -11.57 37.15 -2.12
N THR A 673 -11.22 37.54 -3.34
CA THR A 673 -12.04 38.36 -4.25
C THR A 673 -13.10 37.56 -5.02
N HIS A 674 -13.14 36.24 -4.91
CA HIS A 674 -14.15 35.41 -5.57
C HIS A 674 -15.53 35.77 -5.04
N VAL A 675 -16.43 36.16 -5.94
CA VAL A 675 -17.79 36.59 -5.61
C VAL A 675 -18.78 35.56 -6.12
N ARG A 676 -19.73 35.18 -5.26
CA ARG A 676 -20.84 34.29 -5.64
C ARG A 676 -22.12 34.65 -4.93
N ARG A 677 -23.24 34.17 -5.45
CA ARG A 677 -24.54 34.21 -4.78
C ARG A 677 -24.67 33.01 -3.85
N TRP A 678 -24.95 33.25 -2.57
CA TRP A 678 -25.09 32.18 -1.58
C TRP A 678 -26.52 31.69 -1.49
N HIS A 679 -26.74 30.40 -1.68
CA HIS A 679 -28.03 29.75 -1.50
C HIS A 679 -28.17 29.17 -0.08
N PRO A 680 -29.40 29.01 0.45
CA PRO A 680 -29.63 28.43 1.78
C PRO A 680 -29.03 27.04 1.99
N GLU A 681 -29.00 26.24 0.92
CA GLU A 681 -28.48 24.88 0.93
C GLU A 681 -26.95 24.81 0.78
N ASP A 682 -26.30 25.92 0.45
CA ASP A 682 -24.84 25.93 0.31
C ASP A 682 -24.18 25.73 1.67
N GLN A 683 -23.00 25.14 1.65
CA GLN A 683 -22.21 24.90 2.85
C GLN A 683 -20.83 25.54 2.72
N VAL A 684 -20.28 25.98 3.84
CA VAL A 684 -18.92 26.49 3.96
C VAL A 684 -18.08 25.40 4.62
N VAL A 685 -16.95 25.10 4.01
CA VAL A 685 -15.94 24.19 4.54
C VAL A 685 -15.08 24.98 5.52
N VAL A 686 -15.04 24.56 6.78
CA VAL A 686 -14.27 25.23 7.82
C VAL A 686 -13.39 24.28 8.60
N ILE A 687 -12.23 24.78 9.03
CA ILE A 687 -11.45 24.20 10.12
C ILE A 687 -11.89 24.91 11.41
N VAL A 688 -12.36 24.13 12.38
CA VAL A 688 -12.85 24.67 13.65
C VAL A 688 -12.59 23.71 14.78
N ARG A 689 -12.33 24.24 15.97
CA ARG A 689 -12.17 23.44 17.17
C ARG A 689 -13.46 22.65 17.45
N ALA A 690 -13.32 21.34 17.61
CA ALA A 690 -14.41 20.46 18.00
C ALA A 690 -14.95 20.89 19.36
N THR A 691 -16.26 21.10 19.43
CA THR A 691 -16.96 21.26 20.70
C THR A 691 -17.23 19.85 21.23
N PRO A 692 -16.66 19.43 22.37
CA PRO A 692 -16.99 18.12 22.93
C PRO A 692 -18.48 18.04 23.24
N PRO A 693 -19.14 16.88 23.09
CA PRO A 693 -20.53 16.72 23.51
C PRO A 693 -20.61 17.04 25.01
N THR A 694 -21.42 18.03 25.37
CA THR A 694 -21.70 18.34 26.78
C THR A 694 -22.38 17.13 27.43
N PRO A 695 -21.93 16.72 28.63
CA PRO A 695 -22.43 15.54 29.32
C PRO A 695 -23.90 15.63 29.72
#